data_AF-A0A3M7NS23-F1
#
_entry.id   AF-A0A3M7NS23-F1
#
_cell.length_a   1.000
_cell.length_b   1.000
_cell.length_c   1.000
_cell.angle_alpha   90.00
_cell.angle_beta   90.00
_cell.angle_gamma   90.00
#
_symmetry.space_group_name_H-M   'P 1'
#
loop_
_entity.id
_entity.type
_entity.pdbx_description
1 polymer ?
#
loop_
_entity_poly.entity_id
_entity_poly.type
_entity_poly.pdbx_seq_one_letter_code
_entity_poly.pdbx_strand_id
1 'polypeptide(L)'
;MKYSIALSFAAMAVAAPGTWEEWSSSPVADSTTPVAETSTTPVAETSTGTWAAWSSTPVVETSTTPVVETSTTPVAESSTGTWAVWSSTPVVETTPVVETSTTPVAETSTPVVATSVATTWDAWSSAAASSVAATSVWVGSSSPVAATSAAPTVSVWSSAVPVNASSATPVAPASWTSSAPVWTYTGAADKHAVGAGAFALAGLALMFPPSCDSVQHGYLCQPSVSHFWGQYSPYFSVPSAIAPDIPDNCEITFAQILARHGARDPTASKTKAYNATIAALKSNVTSFTGRYAFLENYEYTLGADLLSTFGQQQLVNAGTKFFERYSDLAARATPFVRSSSQLRVVESAQNWTEGFHAALTASGHPDPSYPYPISVISEHSGSNNTLSHNVCTNFESSDQYYSSIADNAQETFAATFVPAIRKRLEADLPGSQLSTSDIITLMDLCPFNTVASPTGTISPFCALFSEAEWHAYNYYETLNKYYGYGAGNPLGPTQGVGWTNELIARLTGQPVNDDTSTNRSLDSDLETFPLGRKLYADFSHDNDITSILFALGLFNNTPALSNTSVTEAPSAGGYGASQTVPFAARLYVEKMTCSSHGGDGSLGRLTYWNRWRKYYTAQELVRVVVNDRVIPLVGCRADRLGRCRLDAFVKSLSFARSGGRWSECFS
;
A
#
# COMPACT_ATOMS: atom_id res chain seq x y z
N MET A 1 -12.21 -76.69 2.50
CA MET A 1 -11.43 -77.93 2.22
C MET A 1 -9.95 -77.63 2.44
N LYS A 2 -9.08 -78.64 2.53
CA LYS A 2 -7.61 -78.45 2.56
C LYS A 2 -7.09 -78.13 1.14
N TYR A 3 -6.02 -77.36 1.03
CA TYR A 3 -4.73 -77.81 0.46
C TYR A 3 -3.63 -76.76 0.74
N SER A 4 -2.39 -77.04 0.36
CA SER A 4 -1.17 -76.30 0.79
C SER A 4 -0.07 -76.43 -0.28
N ILE A 5 1.12 -75.85 -0.03
CA ILE A 5 2.41 -76.06 -0.76
C ILE A 5 2.50 -75.32 -2.12
N ALA A 6 3.62 -74.69 -2.51
CA ALA A 6 4.79 -74.19 -1.77
C ALA A 6 5.62 -73.18 -2.61
N LEU A 7 6.68 -72.67 -1.98
CA LEU A 7 7.67 -71.68 -2.42
C LEU A 7 8.32 -71.91 -3.80
N SER A 8 8.90 -70.83 -4.33
CA SER A 8 10.27 -70.85 -4.86
C SER A 8 10.99 -69.55 -4.50
N PHE A 9 12.25 -69.65 -4.09
CA PHE A 9 13.13 -68.50 -3.78
C PHE A 9 13.99 -68.15 -5.00
N ALA A 10 14.24 -66.86 -5.20
CA ALA A 10 15.40 -66.36 -5.94
C ALA A 10 15.98 -65.17 -5.16
N ALA A 11 17.29 -65.18 -4.90
CA ALA A 11 17.97 -64.13 -4.14
C ALA A 11 18.83 -63.26 -5.07
N MET A 12 18.94 -61.97 -4.75
CA MET A 12 20.00 -61.09 -5.25
C MET A 12 20.61 -60.32 -4.09
N ALA A 13 21.88 -59.96 -4.25
CA ALA A 13 22.77 -59.68 -3.13
C ALA A 13 22.78 -58.21 -2.68
N VAL A 14 23.16 -58.00 -1.42
CA VAL A 14 23.46 -56.68 -0.85
C VAL A 14 24.87 -56.27 -1.25
N ALA A 15 25.05 -55.01 -1.66
CA ALA A 15 26.34 -54.35 -1.81
C ALA A 15 26.42 -53.18 -0.80
N ALA A 16 27.59 -52.95 -0.20
CA ALA A 16 27.76 -52.00 0.90
C ALA A 16 28.16 -50.58 0.41
N PRO A 17 27.77 -49.52 1.13
CA PRO A 17 28.33 -48.18 0.94
C PRO A 17 29.74 -48.07 1.54
N GLY A 18 30.54 -47.14 1.01
CA GLY A 18 31.95 -46.94 1.37
C GLY A 18 32.20 -46.16 2.67
N THR A 19 33.46 -46.16 3.08
CA THR A 19 33.99 -45.59 4.33
C THR A 19 34.25 -44.08 4.27
N TRP A 20 34.07 -43.42 5.41
CA TRP A 20 34.75 -42.15 5.76
C TRP A 20 35.59 -42.37 7.02
N GLU A 21 36.74 -41.71 7.11
CA GLU A 21 37.70 -41.89 8.21
C GLU A 21 37.40 -40.96 9.41
N GLU A 22 37.74 -41.43 10.61
CA GLU A 22 37.56 -40.72 11.88
C GLU A 22 38.91 -40.64 12.62
N TRP A 23 39.22 -39.49 13.23
CA TRP A 23 40.35 -39.33 14.14
C TRP A 23 39.88 -38.68 15.47
N SER A 24 40.26 -39.32 16.58
CA SER A 24 39.96 -38.92 17.97
C SER A 24 41.10 -38.05 18.56
N SER A 25 41.13 -37.52 19.80
CA SER A 25 40.34 -37.56 21.06
C SER A 25 40.67 -36.25 21.86
N SER A 26 40.28 -35.94 23.11
CA SER A 26 39.57 -36.59 24.24
C SER A 26 39.07 -35.51 25.25
N PRO A 27 38.18 -35.79 26.23
CA PRO A 27 37.54 -34.77 27.07
C PRO A 27 38.18 -34.55 28.48
N VAL A 28 37.83 -33.43 29.13
CA VAL A 28 38.07 -33.12 30.57
C VAL A 28 36.82 -32.43 31.17
N ALA A 29 36.67 -32.44 32.50
CA ALA A 29 35.38 -32.35 33.20
C ALA A 29 35.05 -31.02 33.94
N ASP A 30 33.88 -31.02 34.59
CA ASP A 30 33.15 -29.95 35.28
C ASP A 30 33.77 -29.45 36.62
N SER A 31 33.49 -28.20 37.00
CA SER A 31 33.57 -27.68 38.38
C SER A 31 32.74 -26.39 38.54
N THR A 32 32.20 -26.14 39.75
CA THR A 32 31.06 -25.22 39.95
C THR A 32 31.22 -24.20 41.09
N THR A 33 30.67 -22.99 40.89
CA THR A 33 30.21 -22.00 41.92
C THR A 33 31.29 -21.22 42.74
N PRO A 34 30.94 -20.10 43.46
CA PRO A 34 30.07 -18.96 43.07
C PRO A 34 30.55 -17.55 43.57
N VAL A 35 29.70 -16.51 43.35
CA VAL A 35 29.59 -15.18 44.04
C VAL A 35 30.60 -14.06 43.69
N ALA A 36 30.07 -12.92 43.18
CA ALA A 36 30.09 -11.60 43.86
C ALA A 36 29.27 -10.51 43.09
N GLU A 37 28.42 -9.77 43.80
CA GLU A 37 27.96 -8.43 43.38
C GLU A 37 28.77 -7.35 44.11
N THR A 38 28.93 -6.15 43.52
CA THR A 38 28.98 -4.86 44.27
C THR A 38 28.90 -3.65 43.31
N SER A 39 28.76 -2.44 43.86
CA SER A 39 28.18 -1.28 43.17
C SER A 39 29.02 0.01 43.16
N THR A 40 28.82 0.83 42.12
CA THR A 40 28.84 2.32 42.13
C THR A 40 30.09 3.10 42.61
N THR A 41 30.83 3.68 41.63
CA THR A 41 31.29 5.12 41.52
C THR A 41 32.10 5.81 42.65
N PRO A 42 32.72 7.00 42.43
CA PRO A 42 33.25 7.65 41.21
C PRO A 42 34.75 8.06 41.37
N VAL A 43 35.35 8.78 40.40
CA VAL A 43 36.36 9.87 40.59
C VAL A 43 36.52 10.69 39.29
N ALA A 44 37.13 11.88 39.36
CA ALA A 44 37.02 12.98 38.40
C ALA A 44 38.17 13.15 37.37
N GLU A 45 38.12 14.27 36.64
CA GLU A 45 38.84 14.62 35.40
C GLU A 45 40.36 14.93 35.53
N THR A 46 41.03 15.01 34.37
CA THR A 46 41.91 16.17 34.05
C THR A 46 42.02 16.34 32.52
N SER A 47 42.39 17.55 32.04
CA SER A 47 42.17 18.00 30.65
C SER A 47 43.31 18.86 30.07
N THR A 48 43.39 19.00 28.73
CA THR A 48 44.12 20.07 28.00
C THR A 48 43.74 20.14 26.50
N GLY A 49 43.45 21.33 25.97
CA GLY A 49 43.41 21.65 24.52
C GLY A 49 42.16 21.19 23.74
N THR A 50 41.15 21.96 23.32
CA THR A 50 40.94 23.43 23.06
C THR A 50 41.86 24.01 21.97
N TRP A 51 41.39 24.65 20.89
CA TRP A 51 40.09 25.30 20.54
C TRP A 51 39.70 24.97 19.05
N ALA A 52 38.72 25.55 18.33
CA ALA A 52 37.81 26.70 18.53
C ALA A 52 36.53 26.61 17.65
N ALA A 53 35.48 27.40 17.97
CA ALA A 53 34.35 27.71 17.07
C ALA A 53 33.67 29.05 17.48
N TRP A 54 33.18 29.85 16.52
CA TRP A 54 32.42 31.10 16.68
C TRP A 54 31.20 31.09 15.73
N SER A 55 30.09 31.85 15.91
CA SER A 55 29.31 32.25 17.10
C SER A 55 28.12 33.13 16.66
N SER A 56 26.91 32.90 17.15
CA SER A 56 25.81 33.89 17.05
C SER A 56 24.73 33.75 18.14
N THR A 57 24.96 34.47 19.25
CA THR A 57 23.98 35.18 20.11
C THR A 57 22.58 34.57 20.38
N PRO A 58 22.29 34.15 21.62
CA PRO A 58 21.00 34.38 22.26
C PRO A 58 20.93 35.79 22.91
N VAL A 59 19.72 36.27 23.23
CA VAL A 59 19.47 37.53 23.97
C VAL A 59 18.82 37.20 25.32
N VAL A 60 19.07 38.02 26.35
CA VAL A 60 18.72 37.77 27.76
C VAL A 60 17.61 38.73 28.26
N GLU A 61 16.81 38.27 29.23
CA GLU A 61 15.67 38.97 29.85
C GLU A 61 16.03 40.14 30.79
N THR A 62 15.01 40.91 31.20
CA THR A 62 14.74 41.35 32.59
C THR A 62 13.30 41.93 32.66
N SER A 63 12.51 41.87 33.75
CA SER A 63 12.61 41.11 35.02
C SER A 63 11.35 41.24 35.92
N THR A 64 11.04 40.20 36.73
CA THR A 64 10.45 40.24 38.11
C THR A 64 9.00 40.71 38.37
N THR A 65 8.22 40.29 39.40
CA THR A 65 8.18 39.14 40.37
C THR A 65 6.70 38.99 40.91
N PRO A 66 6.32 38.43 42.10
CA PRO A 66 5.61 37.14 42.20
C PRO A 66 4.28 37.17 43.04
N VAL A 67 3.68 36.00 43.38
CA VAL A 67 3.20 35.61 44.74
C VAL A 67 2.42 34.26 44.79
N VAL A 68 2.97 33.29 45.55
CA VAL A 68 2.38 32.28 46.49
C VAL A 68 1.16 31.39 46.11
N GLU A 69 1.32 30.07 46.32
CA GLU A 69 0.24 29.07 46.48
C GLU A 69 -0.33 29.00 47.91
N THR A 70 -1.58 28.54 48.07
CA THR A 70 -1.98 27.73 49.25
C THR A 70 -3.01 26.65 48.88
N SER A 71 -3.09 25.59 49.68
CA SER A 71 -3.98 24.44 49.49
C SER A 71 -4.73 24.08 50.79
N THR A 72 -5.91 23.44 50.69
CA THR A 72 -6.40 22.28 51.51
C THR A 72 -7.91 22.00 51.33
N THR A 73 -8.38 20.89 51.89
CA THR A 73 -9.70 20.23 51.74
C THR A 73 -10.36 20.01 53.13
N PRO A 74 -11.41 19.16 53.34
CA PRO A 74 -12.75 19.08 52.72
C PRO A 74 -13.94 19.04 53.75
N VAL A 75 -15.18 19.26 53.30
CA VAL A 75 -16.47 18.96 54.01
C VAL A 75 -17.52 18.61 52.94
N ALA A 76 -18.02 17.38 52.76
CA ALA A 76 -18.98 16.53 53.52
C ALA A 76 -20.46 16.67 53.06
N GLU A 77 -21.28 15.64 53.31
CA GLU A 77 -22.53 15.33 52.57
C GLU A 77 -23.84 15.78 53.28
N SER A 78 -24.95 15.95 52.51
CA SER A 78 -26.12 15.02 52.53
C SER A 78 -27.45 15.62 52.01
N SER A 79 -28.29 14.76 51.38
CA SER A 79 -29.78 14.77 51.22
C SER A 79 -30.59 16.09 51.15
N THR A 80 -31.58 16.28 50.27
CA THR A 80 -32.78 15.42 50.03
C THR A 80 -33.32 15.45 48.58
N GLY A 81 -34.29 14.57 48.23
CA GLY A 81 -35.05 14.59 46.96
C GLY A 81 -36.12 15.70 46.88
N THR A 82 -37.08 15.68 45.94
CA THR A 82 -37.59 14.59 45.06
C THR A 82 -38.26 15.10 43.78
N TRP A 83 -38.36 14.23 42.77
CA TRP A 83 -39.26 14.21 41.58
C TRP A 83 -40.05 15.47 41.15
N ALA A 84 -39.84 15.90 39.90
CA ALA A 84 -40.92 16.36 39.02
C ALA A 84 -40.56 16.11 37.54
N VAL A 85 -41.55 15.66 36.77
CA VAL A 85 -41.56 15.65 35.29
C VAL A 85 -42.79 16.45 34.89
N TRP A 86 -42.73 17.23 33.80
CA TRP A 86 -43.84 17.42 32.86
C TRP A 86 -43.40 18.20 31.61
N SER A 87 -44.22 18.12 30.57
CA SER A 87 -43.98 18.62 29.22
C SER A 87 -45.01 19.66 28.80
N SER A 88 -44.63 20.62 27.95
CA SER A 88 -45.60 21.37 27.14
C SER A 88 -45.04 21.83 25.79
N THR A 89 -45.82 21.58 24.76
CA THR A 89 -45.81 22.19 23.41
C THR A 89 -47.23 22.76 23.18
N PRO A 90 -47.60 23.33 22.02
CA PRO A 90 -46.84 24.05 20.99
C PRO A 90 -47.41 25.48 20.78
N VAL A 91 -46.96 26.18 19.73
CA VAL A 91 -47.79 27.17 18.98
C VAL A 91 -47.68 26.80 17.49
N VAL A 92 -48.76 27.03 16.72
CA VAL A 92 -48.94 26.57 15.33
C VAL A 92 -49.52 27.73 14.48
N GLU A 93 -49.55 27.53 13.16
CA GLU A 93 -50.32 28.25 12.11
C GLU A 93 -49.54 29.30 11.28
N THR A 94 -49.63 29.34 9.93
CA THR A 94 -50.26 28.42 8.94
C THR A 94 -49.61 28.52 7.54
N THR A 95 -49.67 27.43 6.76
CA THR A 95 -49.46 27.32 5.28
C THR A 95 -50.84 27.46 4.57
N PRO A 96 -51.10 27.21 3.24
CA PRO A 96 -50.35 26.65 2.07
C PRO A 96 -50.20 27.69 0.90
N VAL A 97 -50.05 27.46 -0.44
CA VAL A 97 -50.48 26.42 -1.44
C VAL A 97 -49.55 26.35 -2.68
N VAL A 98 -49.20 25.10 -3.08
CA VAL A 98 -48.97 24.45 -4.41
C VAL A 98 -48.46 25.22 -5.67
N GLU A 99 -47.73 24.46 -6.49
CA GLU A 99 -47.07 24.69 -7.80
C GLU A 99 -47.92 25.27 -8.95
N THR A 100 -47.27 25.93 -9.93
CA THR A 100 -47.01 25.36 -11.30
C THR A 100 -46.19 26.30 -12.20
N SER A 101 -45.74 25.80 -13.36
CA SER A 101 -44.76 26.41 -14.29
C SER A 101 -45.32 27.41 -15.31
N THR A 102 -44.51 28.38 -15.75
CA THR A 102 -44.33 28.76 -17.19
C THR A 102 -43.15 29.72 -17.41
N THR A 103 -42.60 29.75 -18.62
CA THR A 103 -41.60 30.73 -19.11
C THR A 103 -42.26 31.78 -20.01
N PRO A 104 -41.60 32.95 -20.22
CA PRO A 104 -41.29 33.30 -21.62
C PRO A 104 -39.94 34.02 -21.86
N VAL A 105 -39.34 33.69 -23.01
CA VAL A 105 -38.65 34.52 -24.04
C VAL A 105 -37.80 35.74 -23.63
N ALA A 106 -36.63 35.88 -24.28
CA ALA A 106 -35.67 36.98 -24.12
C ALA A 106 -35.80 38.10 -25.18
N GLU A 107 -35.15 39.25 -24.92
CA GLU A 107 -34.73 40.21 -25.96
C GLU A 107 -33.25 40.58 -25.81
N THR A 108 -32.66 41.07 -26.90
CA THR A 108 -31.22 41.35 -27.07
C THR A 108 -30.92 42.85 -27.17
N SER A 109 -29.79 43.31 -26.64
CA SER A 109 -29.13 44.51 -27.17
C SER A 109 -27.62 44.56 -26.87
N THR A 110 -26.82 44.74 -27.93
CA THR A 110 -25.52 45.45 -27.89
C THR A 110 -25.76 46.85 -28.47
N PRO A 111 -24.86 47.84 -28.32
CA PRO A 111 -23.82 48.00 -29.36
C PRO A 111 -22.53 48.80 -28.97
N VAL A 112 -21.64 48.90 -29.98
CA VAL A 112 -20.51 49.87 -30.17
C VAL A 112 -19.18 49.62 -29.43
N VAL A 113 -18.10 49.76 -30.22
CA VAL A 113 -16.68 49.71 -29.86
C VAL A 113 -16.11 51.14 -29.81
N ALA A 114 -15.14 51.40 -28.92
CA ALA A 114 -14.26 52.56 -29.00
C ALA A 114 -12.78 52.13 -28.86
N THR A 115 -11.96 52.43 -29.86
CA THR A 115 -10.52 52.15 -29.88
C THR A 115 -9.71 53.41 -29.55
N SER A 116 -8.71 53.31 -28.67
CA SER A 116 -7.66 54.33 -28.56
C SER A 116 -6.31 53.79 -28.11
N VAL A 117 -5.36 53.81 -29.06
CA VAL A 117 -3.92 54.10 -28.91
C VAL A 117 -3.23 53.69 -27.60
N ALA A 118 -2.32 52.72 -27.69
CA ALA A 118 -1.26 52.55 -26.69
C ALA A 118 -0.16 53.61 -26.91
N THR A 119 0.23 54.32 -25.86
CA THR A 119 1.40 55.21 -25.84
C THR A 119 2.50 54.64 -24.94
N THR A 120 3.72 54.62 -25.46
CA THR A 120 4.93 54.22 -24.74
C THR A 120 5.33 55.26 -23.69
N TRP A 121 5.90 54.79 -22.57
CA TRP A 121 6.67 55.63 -21.65
C TRP A 121 7.97 54.92 -21.28
N ASP A 122 9.10 55.60 -21.52
CA ASP A 122 10.43 55.11 -21.21
C ASP A 122 10.76 55.21 -19.72
N ALA A 123 11.58 54.28 -19.22
CA ALA A 123 12.22 54.36 -17.91
C ALA A 123 13.73 54.48 -18.11
N TRP A 124 14.34 55.59 -17.69
CA TRP A 124 15.69 55.96 -18.11
C TRP A 124 16.66 56.19 -16.94
N SER A 125 17.69 55.34 -16.85
CA SER A 125 18.89 55.49 -16.00
C SER A 125 18.66 55.43 -14.47
N SER A 126 19.65 55.06 -13.64
CA SER A 126 21.11 55.21 -13.78
C SER A 126 21.88 54.04 -13.12
N ALA A 127 23.22 54.03 -13.24
CA ALA A 127 24.04 52.82 -13.11
C ALA A 127 25.31 52.96 -12.27
N ALA A 128 25.74 51.85 -11.65
CA ALA A 128 27.13 51.50 -11.35
C ALA A 128 27.22 49.95 -11.33
N ALA A 129 27.96 49.22 -12.17
CA ALA A 129 29.35 49.35 -12.64
C ALA A 129 30.40 48.78 -11.66
N SER A 130 30.76 47.51 -11.86
CA SER A 130 32.08 46.94 -11.57
C SER A 130 32.27 45.66 -12.40
N SER A 131 33.50 45.40 -12.87
CA SER A 131 33.79 44.38 -13.87
C SER A 131 35.13 43.68 -13.62
N VAL A 132 35.20 42.40 -13.99
CA VAL A 132 36.41 41.72 -14.50
C VAL A 132 35.93 40.74 -15.58
N ALA A 133 36.73 40.50 -16.63
CA ALA A 133 36.34 39.67 -17.76
C ALA A 133 37.51 38.84 -18.34
N ALA A 134 37.18 37.70 -18.93
CA ALA A 134 37.92 37.02 -20.01
C ALA A 134 36.88 36.18 -20.79
N THR A 135 36.54 36.40 -22.06
CA THR A 135 37.33 36.32 -23.32
C THR A 135 37.98 34.95 -23.55
N SER A 136 37.84 34.28 -24.71
CA SER A 136 36.99 34.43 -25.92
C SER A 136 37.14 33.10 -26.72
N VAL A 137 36.46 32.77 -27.83
CA VAL A 137 36.49 33.36 -29.19
C VAL A 137 35.35 32.73 -30.02
N TRP A 138 34.80 33.47 -30.98
CA TRP A 138 33.95 32.96 -32.08
C TRP A 138 34.53 33.40 -33.44
N VAL A 139 34.49 32.51 -34.43
CA VAL A 139 34.73 32.75 -35.88
C VAL A 139 33.88 31.71 -36.62
N GLY A 140 33.21 31.98 -37.75
CA GLY A 140 33.01 33.21 -38.52
C GLY A 140 32.07 32.90 -39.70
N SER A 141 31.33 33.88 -40.22
CA SER A 141 30.17 33.64 -41.10
C SER A 141 30.44 33.87 -42.60
N SER A 142 29.62 33.22 -43.44
CA SER A 142 29.42 33.57 -44.86
C SER A 142 27.99 33.22 -45.30
N SER A 143 27.46 33.96 -46.28
CA SER A 143 26.03 33.98 -46.66
C SER A 143 25.81 33.58 -48.15
N PRO A 144 24.70 33.90 -48.84
CA PRO A 144 23.69 32.87 -49.14
C PRO A 144 23.38 32.68 -50.64
N VAL A 145 22.58 31.66 -50.97
CA VAL A 145 21.91 31.47 -52.27
C VAL A 145 20.43 31.08 -52.01
N ALA A 146 19.50 31.51 -52.88
CA ALA A 146 18.05 31.34 -52.66
C ALA A 146 17.35 30.60 -53.82
N ALA A 147 16.31 29.81 -53.50
CA ALA A 147 15.41 29.20 -54.47
C ALA A 147 13.99 28.91 -53.89
N THR A 148 13.09 29.88 -54.06
CA THR A 148 11.62 29.78 -54.30
C THR A 148 10.78 28.55 -53.87
N SER A 149 9.72 28.84 -53.07
CA SER A 149 8.34 28.29 -53.14
C SER A 149 8.08 26.78 -52.89
N ALA A 150 6.96 26.33 -52.29
CA ALA A 150 5.67 26.98 -52.02
C ALA A 150 5.01 26.44 -50.72
N ALA A 151 3.88 27.03 -50.30
CA ALA A 151 3.07 26.58 -49.16
C ALA A 151 1.57 26.48 -49.52
N PRO A 152 0.82 25.49 -49.00
CA PRO A 152 -0.63 25.39 -49.15
C PRO A 152 -1.37 26.25 -48.10
N THR A 153 -2.53 26.78 -48.48
CA THR A 153 -3.34 27.70 -47.66
C THR A 153 -4.37 26.98 -46.79
N VAL A 154 -4.58 27.46 -45.55
CA VAL A 154 -5.77 27.15 -44.74
C VAL A 154 -6.93 28.04 -45.19
N SER A 155 -8.14 27.48 -45.30
CA SER A 155 -9.38 28.23 -45.51
C SER A 155 -10.43 27.86 -44.45
N VAL A 156 -11.06 28.88 -43.89
CA VAL A 156 -12.17 28.76 -42.92
C VAL A 156 -13.44 29.29 -43.58
N TRP A 157 -14.51 28.52 -43.58
CA TRP A 157 -15.86 28.95 -43.98
C TRP A 157 -16.87 28.53 -42.91
N SER A 158 -17.85 29.40 -42.64
CA SER A 158 -18.78 29.27 -41.52
C SER A 158 -20.17 29.79 -41.86
N SER A 159 -21.21 28.96 -41.67
CA SER A 159 -22.62 29.34 -41.72
C SER A 159 -23.45 28.46 -40.77
N ALA A 160 -24.38 29.05 -40.03
CA ALA A 160 -25.39 28.34 -39.23
C ALA A 160 -26.60 27.90 -40.12
N VAL A 161 -27.52 27.04 -39.68
CA VAL A 161 -28.67 27.30 -38.77
C VAL A 161 -29.32 25.94 -38.40
N PRO A 162 -29.97 25.75 -37.23
CA PRO A 162 -30.18 24.41 -36.64
C PRO A 162 -31.54 23.75 -36.93
N VAL A 163 -31.64 22.46 -36.56
CA VAL A 163 -32.89 21.69 -36.43
C VAL A 163 -32.92 20.94 -35.08
N ASN A 164 -34.13 20.60 -34.62
CA ASN A 164 -34.44 20.07 -33.29
C ASN A 164 -34.94 18.60 -33.37
N ALA A 165 -35.18 18.00 -32.19
CA ALA A 165 -35.94 16.77 -31.90
C ALA A 165 -35.17 15.44 -31.74
N SER A 166 -35.12 15.00 -30.48
CA SER A 166 -35.66 13.72 -29.98
C SER A 166 -34.99 12.38 -30.33
N SER A 167 -34.45 11.75 -29.27
CA SER A 167 -34.58 10.33 -28.90
C SER A 167 -34.36 9.23 -29.96
N ALA A 168 -33.24 8.51 -29.83
CA ALA A 168 -33.10 7.12 -30.30
C ALA A 168 -32.33 6.29 -29.25
N THR A 169 -32.62 4.99 -29.20
CA THR A 169 -32.07 4.04 -28.21
C THR A 169 -30.62 3.64 -28.49
N PRO A 170 -29.82 3.28 -27.46
CA PRO A 170 -28.46 2.77 -27.66
C PRO A 170 -28.46 1.42 -28.39
N VAL A 171 -27.48 1.24 -29.27
CA VAL A 171 -27.23 -0.02 -29.99
C VAL A 171 -26.43 -0.96 -29.09
N ALA A 172 -26.79 -2.25 -29.05
CA ALA A 172 -26.10 -3.25 -28.23
C ALA A 172 -24.66 -3.53 -28.74
N PRO A 173 -23.67 -3.71 -27.85
CA PRO A 173 -22.31 -4.09 -28.24
C PRO A 173 -22.26 -5.54 -28.75
N ALA A 174 -21.36 -5.81 -29.69
CA ALA A 174 -21.24 -7.11 -30.35
C ALA A 174 -20.69 -8.21 -29.42
N SER A 175 -21.27 -9.41 -29.52
CA SER A 175 -20.86 -10.59 -28.79
C SER A 175 -19.57 -11.20 -29.36
N TRP A 176 -18.48 -11.16 -28.61
CA TRP A 176 -17.28 -11.95 -28.89
C TRP A 176 -17.46 -13.38 -28.35
N THR A 177 -17.52 -14.36 -29.24
CA THR A 177 -17.64 -15.78 -28.86
C THR A 177 -16.26 -16.41 -28.65
N SER A 178 -15.82 -16.52 -27.40
CA SER A 178 -14.64 -17.31 -27.02
C SER A 178 -14.99 -18.81 -26.99
N SER A 179 -14.63 -19.53 -28.06
CA SER A 179 -14.84 -20.98 -28.16
C SER A 179 -13.77 -21.76 -27.36
N ALA A 180 -13.86 -21.71 -26.03
CA ALA A 180 -13.11 -22.61 -25.17
C ALA A 180 -13.65 -24.06 -25.31
N PRO A 181 -12.78 -25.09 -25.43
CA PRO A 181 -13.23 -26.47 -25.56
C PRO A 181 -13.78 -27.00 -24.23
N VAL A 182 -15.11 -27.12 -24.14
CA VAL A 182 -15.78 -27.76 -23.00
C VAL A 182 -15.52 -29.26 -23.02
N TRP A 183 -14.69 -29.76 -22.10
CA TRP A 183 -14.46 -31.18 -21.89
C TRP A 183 -15.65 -31.84 -21.18
N THR A 184 -16.66 -32.25 -21.95
CA THR A 184 -17.82 -32.99 -21.45
C THR A 184 -17.45 -34.45 -21.14
N TYR A 185 -17.12 -34.73 -19.87
CA TYR A 185 -16.77 -36.08 -19.42
C TYR A 185 -18.02 -36.99 -19.31
N THR A 186 -18.47 -37.55 -20.43
CA THR A 186 -19.63 -38.47 -20.51
C THR A 186 -19.26 -39.92 -20.16
N GLY A 187 -18.39 -40.11 -19.16
CA GLY A 187 -18.00 -41.42 -18.66
C GLY A 187 -18.99 -41.98 -17.63
N ALA A 188 -19.77 -42.99 -18.03
CA ALA A 188 -20.59 -43.75 -17.08
C ALA A 188 -19.71 -44.48 -16.06
N ALA A 189 -19.99 -44.32 -14.76
CA ALA A 189 -19.14 -44.81 -13.68
C ALA A 189 -19.27 -46.33 -13.46
N ASP A 190 -18.53 -47.12 -14.24
CA ASP A 190 -18.39 -48.56 -14.04
C ASP A 190 -17.56 -48.86 -12.78
N LYS A 191 -18.11 -49.65 -11.86
CA LYS A 191 -17.72 -49.66 -10.43
C LYS A 191 -16.43 -50.43 -10.12
N HIS A 192 -15.65 -50.77 -11.13
CA HIS A 192 -14.41 -51.55 -11.00
C HIS A 192 -13.15 -50.82 -11.52
N ALA A 193 -13.25 -49.60 -12.07
CA ALA A 193 -12.13 -48.89 -12.68
C ALA A 193 -11.33 -47.95 -11.75
N VAL A 194 -11.69 -47.85 -10.47
CA VAL A 194 -11.22 -46.78 -9.55
C VAL A 194 -9.71 -46.87 -9.20
N GLY A 195 -9.07 -48.03 -9.40
CA GLY A 195 -7.70 -48.29 -8.94
C GLY A 195 -6.55 -47.62 -9.73
N ALA A 196 -6.76 -47.24 -11.00
CA ALA A 196 -5.65 -46.86 -11.89
C ALA A 196 -5.48 -45.34 -12.09
N GLY A 197 -6.58 -44.58 -12.20
CA GLY A 197 -6.53 -43.16 -12.57
C GLY A 197 -5.87 -42.25 -11.52
N ALA A 198 -6.02 -42.56 -10.23
CA ALA A 198 -5.48 -41.76 -9.14
C ALA A 198 -3.95 -41.69 -9.15
N PHE A 199 -3.27 -42.79 -9.47
CA PHE A 199 -1.80 -42.84 -9.51
C PHE A 199 -1.22 -42.06 -10.69
N ALA A 200 -1.93 -41.96 -11.82
CA ALA A 200 -1.48 -41.17 -12.97
C ALA A 200 -1.51 -39.66 -12.68
N LEU A 201 -2.57 -39.16 -12.03
CA LEU A 201 -2.69 -37.75 -11.66
C LEU A 201 -1.72 -37.37 -10.53
N ALA A 202 -1.54 -38.23 -9.52
CA ALA A 202 -0.51 -38.04 -8.50
C ALA A 202 0.91 -38.03 -9.10
N GLY A 203 1.18 -38.89 -10.08
CA GLY A 203 2.45 -38.91 -10.82
C GLY A 203 2.72 -37.64 -11.62
N LEU A 204 1.68 -36.99 -12.17
CA LEU A 204 1.83 -35.75 -12.94
C LEU A 204 2.07 -34.52 -12.03
N ALA A 205 1.43 -34.49 -10.86
CA ALA A 205 1.67 -33.44 -9.86
C ALA A 205 3.10 -33.46 -9.30
N LEU A 206 3.78 -34.60 -9.35
CA LEU A 206 5.18 -34.77 -8.93
C LEU A 206 6.22 -34.34 -10.01
N MET A 207 5.78 -33.92 -11.20
CA MET A 207 6.69 -33.50 -12.29
C MET A 207 6.95 -32.00 -12.36
N PHE A 208 6.20 -31.18 -11.59
CA PHE A 208 6.45 -29.75 -11.47
C PHE A 208 7.06 -29.45 -10.09
N PRO A 209 8.05 -28.53 -10.00
CA PRO A 209 8.50 -28.05 -8.70
C PRO A 209 7.31 -27.37 -7.99
N PRO A 210 7.20 -27.49 -6.65
CA PRO A 210 6.11 -26.87 -5.90
C PRO A 210 6.11 -25.36 -6.15
N SER A 211 4.92 -24.78 -6.34
CA SER A 211 4.75 -23.34 -6.52
C SER A 211 5.41 -22.59 -5.36
N CYS A 212 6.27 -21.63 -5.70
CA CYS A 212 6.87 -20.74 -4.72
C CYS A 212 5.92 -19.60 -4.32
N ASP A 213 4.79 -19.38 -5.01
CA ASP A 213 3.66 -18.63 -4.46
C ASP A 213 2.67 -19.56 -3.76
N SER A 214 2.12 -19.10 -2.63
CA SER A 214 1.22 -19.89 -1.78
C SER A 214 0.21 -19.02 -1.03
N VAL A 215 -0.96 -19.57 -0.72
CA VAL A 215 -2.00 -18.89 0.08
C VAL A 215 -1.45 -18.38 1.42
N GLN A 216 -0.64 -19.18 2.12
CA GLN A 216 -0.18 -18.85 3.47
C GLN A 216 1.07 -17.96 3.53
N HIS A 217 2.01 -18.11 2.61
CA HIS A 217 3.30 -17.40 2.69
C HIS A 217 3.50 -16.37 1.58
N GLY A 218 2.61 -16.32 0.58
CA GLY A 218 2.85 -15.57 -0.64
C GLY A 218 4.04 -16.12 -1.40
N TYR A 219 4.77 -15.22 -2.07
CA TYR A 219 5.82 -15.52 -3.02
C TYR A 219 7.20 -15.65 -2.37
N LEU A 220 7.83 -16.82 -2.54
CA LEU A 220 9.12 -17.20 -1.93
C LEU A 220 10.19 -17.58 -2.96
N CYS A 221 9.99 -17.31 -4.25
CA CYS A 221 11.03 -17.53 -5.28
C CYS A 221 12.13 -16.47 -5.14
N GLN A 222 13.38 -16.90 -4.90
CA GLN A 222 14.57 -16.05 -4.77
C GLN A 222 14.34 -14.81 -3.88
N PRO A 223 14.06 -14.99 -2.57
CA PRO A 223 13.63 -13.89 -1.69
C PRO A 223 14.70 -12.80 -1.52
N SER A 224 15.99 -13.12 -1.66
CA SER A 224 17.09 -12.14 -1.68
C SER A 224 17.09 -11.20 -2.90
N VAL A 225 16.14 -11.39 -3.83
CA VAL A 225 15.89 -10.49 -4.96
C VAL A 225 14.42 -10.05 -4.96
N SER A 226 13.48 -10.98 -4.88
CA SER A 226 12.04 -10.70 -5.08
C SER A 226 11.34 -9.98 -3.92
N HIS A 227 11.92 -10.00 -2.72
CA HIS A 227 11.44 -9.20 -1.58
C HIS A 227 12.06 -7.79 -1.57
N PHE A 228 12.86 -7.46 -2.59
CA PHE A 228 13.63 -6.23 -2.74
C PHE A 228 13.27 -5.46 -4.03
N TRP A 229 12.00 -5.51 -4.44
CA TRP A 229 11.47 -4.76 -5.58
C TRP A 229 10.52 -3.62 -5.17
N GLY A 230 10.57 -3.15 -3.92
CA GLY A 230 9.65 -2.14 -3.39
C GLY A 230 8.19 -2.56 -3.57
N GLN A 231 7.32 -1.64 -3.99
CA GLN A 231 5.92 -1.95 -4.33
C GLN A 231 5.75 -2.91 -5.52
N TYR A 232 6.79 -3.21 -6.31
CA TYR A 232 6.70 -4.19 -7.40
C TYR A 232 7.03 -5.62 -6.95
N SER A 233 7.39 -5.80 -5.68
CA SER A 233 7.49 -7.12 -5.04
C SER A 233 6.11 -7.78 -5.04
N PRO A 234 5.96 -9.05 -5.46
CA PRO A 234 4.81 -9.86 -5.09
C PRO A 234 4.61 -9.88 -3.57
N TYR A 235 3.37 -9.98 -3.07
CA TYR A 235 3.13 -10.19 -1.64
C TYR A 235 3.87 -11.43 -1.13
N PHE A 236 4.48 -11.26 0.03
CA PHE A 236 5.04 -12.32 0.86
C PHE A 236 4.63 -12.08 2.32
N SER A 237 4.61 -13.15 3.12
CA SER A 237 4.33 -13.07 4.54
C SER A 237 5.49 -12.41 5.29
N VAL A 238 5.25 -11.25 5.88
CA VAL A 238 6.29 -10.43 6.51
C VAL A 238 6.54 -10.92 7.94
N PRO A 239 7.80 -11.24 8.33
CA PRO A 239 8.12 -11.72 9.67
C PRO A 239 7.64 -10.78 10.78
N SER A 240 7.04 -11.35 11.83
CA SER A 240 6.60 -10.60 13.02
C SER A 240 7.27 -11.06 14.30
N ALA A 241 7.54 -10.10 15.19
CA ALA A 241 8.00 -10.35 16.55
C ALA A 241 6.85 -10.70 17.51
N ILE A 242 5.59 -10.55 17.09
CA ILE A 242 4.39 -10.93 17.84
C ILE A 242 3.62 -11.95 16.97
N ALA A 243 3.22 -13.07 17.57
CA ALA A 243 2.47 -14.11 16.88
C ALA A 243 1.19 -13.55 16.23
N PRO A 244 0.96 -13.76 14.92
CA PRO A 244 -0.21 -13.25 14.21
C PRO A 244 -1.49 -14.04 14.50
N ASP A 245 -1.39 -15.17 15.18
CA ASP A 245 -2.50 -16.05 15.55
C ASP A 245 -3.57 -15.32 16.36
N ILE A 246 -4.81 -15.81 16.31
CA ILE A 246 -5.89 -15.33 17.17
C ILE A 246 -5.68 -15.98 18.54
N PRO A 247 -5.49 -15.22 19.65
CA PRO A 247 -5.17 -15.83 20.94
C PRO A 247 -6.33 -16.68 21.47
N ASP A 248 -6.05 -17.87 21.99
CA ASP A 248 -7.00 -18.93 22.37
C ASP A 248 -8.21 -18.47 23.21
N ASN A 249 -8.05 -17.39 23.98
CA ASN A 249 -9.07 -16.84 24.87
C ASN A 249 -9.92 -15.72 24.24
N CYS A 250 -9.77 -15.45 22.94
CA CYS A 250 -10.36 -14.32 22.21
C CYS A 250 -11.16 -14.74 20.98
N GLU A 251 -12.31 -14.10 20.77
CA GLU A 251 -13.15 -14.25 19.57
C GLU A 251 -13.07 -12.99 18.70
N ILE A 252 -12.93 -13.13 17.38
CA ILE A 252 -12.99 -12.00 16.44
C ILE A 252 -14.45 -11.58 16.23
N THR A 253 -14.76 -10.31 16.52
CA THR A 253 -16.09 -9.73 16.40
C THR A 253 -16.25 -8.78 15.21
N PHE A 254 -15.13 -8.43 14.56
CA PHE A 254 -15.03 -7.62 13.35
C PHE A 254 -13.69 -7.88 12.66
N ALA A 255 -13.68 -7.96 11.33
CA ALA A 255 -12.46 -7.88 10.53
C ALA A 255 -12.68 -6.99 9.29
N GLN A 256 -11.75 -6.08 9.05
CA GLN A 256 -11.68 -5.24 7.85
C GLN A 256 -10.38 -5.50 7.11
N ILE A 257 -10.46 -5.90 5.84
CA ILE A 257 -9.33 -5.91 4.92
C ILE A 257 -9.31 -4.61 4.11
N LEU A 258 -8.14 -3.99 4.03
CA LEU A 258 -7.78 -3.05 2.97
C LEU A 258 -6.71 -3.73 2.11
N ALA A 259 -7.02 -3.95 0.84
CA ALA A 259 -6.16 -4.68 -0.08
C ALA A 259 -5.72 -3.79 -1.25
N ARG A 260 -4.46 -3.98 -1.68
CA ARG A 260 -3.99 -3.44 -2.95
C ARG A 260 -4.43 -4.35 -4.09
N HIS A 261 -4.56 -3.77 -5.28
CA HIS A 261 -4.63 -4.55 -6.51
C HIS A 261 -3.48 -5.57 -6.66
N GLY A 262 -3.70 -6.63 -7.44
CA GLY A 262 -2.71 -7.67 -7.73
C GLY A 262 -1.53 -7.20 -8.59
N ALA A 263 -0.61 -8.12 -8.87
CA ALA A 263 0.46 -7.86 -9.82
C ALA A 263 -0.10 -7.52 -11.22
N ARG A 264 0.56 -6.59 -11.90
CA ARG A 264 0.06 -5.95 -13.11
C ARG A 264 1.18 -5.66 -14.10
N ASP A 265 0.78 -5.40 -15.33
CA ASP A 265 1.63 -4.73 -16.32
C ASP A 265 2.11 -3.35 -15.82
N PRO A 266 3.18 -2.79 -16.42
CA PRO A 266 3.52 -1.38 -16.26
C PRO A 266 2.35 -0.47 -16.66
N THR A 267 2.33 0.79 -16.22
CA THR A 267 1.37 1.76 -16.74
C THR A 267 1.64 2.03 -18.23
N ALA A 268 0.65 2.44 -19.02
CA ALA A 268 0.83 2.70 -20.45
C ALA A 268 1.99 3.67 -20.78
N SER A 269 2.24 4.65 -19.90
CA SER A 269 3.38 5.56 -19.99
C SER A 269 4.72 4.85 -19.73
N LYS A 270 4.82 4.05 -18.67
CA LYS A 270 6.02 3.23 -18.36
C LYS A 270 6.26 2.16 -19.43
N THR A 271 5.24 1.46 -19.92
CA THR A 271 5.37 0.47 -21.00
C THR A 271 5.95 1.08 -22.28
N LYS A 272 5.51 2.29 -22.65
CA LYS A 272 6.10 3.02 -23.79
C LYS A 272 7.57 3.37 -23.55
N ALA A 273 7.93 3.80 -22.34
CA ALA A 273 9.31 4.13 -21.99
C ALA A 273 10.23 2.90 -21.96
N TYR A 274 9.81 1.82 -21.31
CA TYR A 274 10.60 0.59 -21.19
C TYR A 274 10.89 -0.06 -22.55
N ASN A 275 9.88 -0.11 -23.43
CA ASN A 275 10.06 -0.60 -24.79
C ASN A 275 11.03 0.29 -25.59
N ALA A 276 10.98 1.61 -25.41
CA ALA A 276 11.93 2.54 -26.04
C ALA A 276 13.38 2.35 -25.55
N THR A 277 13.60 2.19 -24.24
CA THR A 277 14.93 1.88 -23.67
C THR A 277 15.47 0.54 -24.21
N ILE A 278 14.64 -0.49 -24.32
CA ILE A 278 15.04 -1.78 -24.90
C ILE A 278 15.35 -1.68 -26.39
N ALA A 279 14.54 -0.95 -27.16
CA ALA A 279 14.80 -0.71 -28.58
C ALA A 279 16.12 0.06 -28.79
N ALA A 280 16.39 1.08 -28.00
CA ALA A 280 17.63 1.86 -28.03
C ALA A 280 18.85 1.01 -27.60
N LEU A 281 18.69 0.12 -26.62
CA LEU A 281 19.76 -0.79 -26.22
C LEU A 281 20.10 -1.77 -27.36
N LYS A 282 19.08 -2.34 -28.00
CA LYS A 282 19.25 -3.28 -29.14
C LYS A 282 19.70 -2.61 -30.44
N SER A 283 19.53 -1.29 -30.62
CA SER A 283 20.09 -0.57 -31.78
C SER A 283 21.56 -0.18 -31.59
N ASN A 284 22.03 -0.05 -30.34
CA ASN A 284 23.33 0.55 -30.03
C ASN A 284 24.39 -0.48 -29.61
N VAL A 285 23.99 -1.63 -29.07
CA VAL A 285 24.89 -2.72 -28.66
C VAL A 285 25.08 -3.71 -29.80
N THR A 286 26.33 -4.08 -30.09
CA THR A 286 26.68 -4.90 -31.27
C THR A 286 26.65 -6.42 -31.04
N SER A 287 26.64 -6.87 -29.78
CA SER A 287 26.49 -8.29 -29.42
C SER A 287 26.11 -8.45 -27.95
N PHE A 288 25.11 -9.26 -27.65
CA PHE A 288 24.73 -9.61 -26.28
C PHE A 288 25.33 -10.95 -25.86
N THR A 289 26.12 -10.98 -24.78
CA THR A 289 26.85 -12.19 -24.34
C THR A 289 26.71 -12.46 -22.84
N GLY A 290 27.07 -13.67 -22.41
CA GLY A 290 27.01 -14.06 -20.99
C GLY A 290 25.62 -13.87 -20.39
N ARG A 291 25.53 -13.19 -19.23
CA ARG A 291 24.26 -12.89 -18.55
C ARG A 291 23.29 -12.04 -19.39
N TYR A 292 23.78 -11.33 -20.41
CA TYR A 292 23.00 -10.44 -21.26
C TYR A 292 22.46 -11.12 -22.51
N ALA A 293 22.90 -12.35 -22.85
CA ALA A 293 22.61 -13.01 -24.12
C ALA A 293 21.10 -13.21 -24.42
N PHE A 294 20.24 -13.15 -23.41
CA PHE A 294 18.79 -13.18 -23.61
C PHE A 294 18.25 -11.92 -24.32
N LEU A 295 18.91 -10.76 -24.19
CA LEU A 295 18.48 -9.47 -24.76
C LEU A 295 18.46 -9.48 -26.30
N GLU A 296 19.34 -10.26 -26.93
CA GLU A 296 19.37 -10.52 -28.37
C GLU A 296 17.99 -10.94 -28.89
N ASN A 297 17.35 -11.89 -28.19
CA ASN A 297 16.06 -12.46 -28.54
C ASN A 297 14.90 -11.95 -27.66
N TYR A 298 15.16 -10.99 -26.76
CA TYR A 298 14.11 -10.38 -25.95
C TYR A 298 13.23 -9.48 -26.82
N GLU A 299 11.92 -9.74 -26.77
CA GLU A 299 10.88 -8.89 -27.34
C GLU A 299 10.06 -8.29 -26.20
N TYR A 300 9.71 -7.00 -26.30
CA TYR A 300 8.86 -6.36 -25.31
C TYR A 300 7.40 -6.74 -25.56
N THR A 301 6.89 -7.70 -24.78
CA THR A 301 5.51 -8.24 -24.91
C THR A 301 4.62 -7.94 -23.71
N LEU A 302 5.08 -7.13 -22.75
CA LEU A 302 4.27 -6.68 -21.61
C LEU A 302 3.14 -5.77 -22.10
N GLY A 303 1.97 -5.86 -21.46
CA GLY A 303 0.81 -5.04 -21.79
C GLY A 303 0.85 -3.66 -21.12
N ALA A 304 -0.31 -3.19 -20.67
CA ALA A 304 -0.44 -1.92 -19.97
C ALA A 304 -1.59 -1.94 -18.96
N ASP A 305 -1.32 -1.46 -17.75
CA ASP A 305 -2.25 -1.16 -16.65
C ASP A 305 -3.13 -2.29 -16.08
N LEU A 306 -3.35 -3.39 -16.80
CA LEU A 306 -4.18 -4.53 -16.37
C LEU A 306 -3.45 -5.49 -15.43
N LEU A 307 -4.20 -6.33 -14.70
CA LEU A 307 -3.62 -7.42 -13.91
C LEU A 307 -2.97 -8.46 -14.82
N SER A 308 -1.90 -9.10 -14.33
CA SER A 308 -1.41 -10.35 -14.90
C SER A 308 -2.19 -11.54 -14.33
N THR A 309 -2.16 -12.70 -14.99
CA THR A 309 -2.78 -13.93 -14.47
C THR A 309 -2.19 -14.34 -13.11
N PHE A 310 -0.90 -14.06 -12.87
CA PHE A 310 -0.29 -14.20 -11.55
C PHE A 310 -0.93 -13.24 -10.52
N GLY A 311 -1.14 -11.98 -10.89
CA GLY A 311 -1.81 -10.99 -10.02
C GLY A 311 -3.28 -11.31 -9.72
N GLN A 312 -4.01 -11.88 -10.66
CA GLN A 312 -5.35 -12.43 -10.45
C GLN A 312 -5.30 -13.53 -9.36
N GLN A 313 -4.41 -14.52 -9.53
CA GLN A 313 -4.23 -15.61 -8.57
C GLN A 313 -3.79 -15.13 -7.17
N GLN A 314 -2.97 -14.07 -7.08
CA GLN A 314 -2.61 -13.47 -5.77
C GLN A 314 -3.83 -12.97 -4.99
N LEU A 315 -4.88 -12.50 -5.67
CA LEU A 315 -6.10 -11.99 -5.05
C LEU A 315 -7.08 -13.12 -4.70
N VAL A 316 -7.18 -14.16 -5.55
CA VAL A 316 -7.82 -15.42 -5.17
C VAL A 316 -7.18 -15.99 -3.90
N ASN A 317 -5.84 -16.05 -3.86
CA ASN A 317 -5.06 -16.47 -2.68
C ASN A 317 -5.34 -15.58 -1.45
N ALA A 318 -5.50 -14.26 -1.64
CA ALA A 318 -5.84 -13.33 -0.56
C ALA A 318 -7.29 -13.48 -0.04
N GLY A 319 -8.23 -13.88 -0.92
CA GLY A 319 -9.61 -14.22 -0.57
C GLY A 319 -9.68 -15.49 0.27
N THR A 320 -9.06 -16.57 -0.21
CA THR A 320 -8.90 -17.83 0.51
C THR A 320 -8.29 -17.62 1.89
N LYS A 321 -7.17 -16.90 1.98
CA LYS A 321 -6.48 -16.64 3.26
C LYS A 321 -7.35 -15.84 4.24
N PHE A 322 -8.13 -14.87 3.75
CA PHE A 322 -9.02 -14.11 4.62
C PHE A 322 -10.18 -14.97 5.15
N PHE A 323 -10.73 -15.87 4.33
CA PHE A 323 -11.69 -16.86 4.82
C PHE A 323 -11.06 -17.77 5.88
N GLU A 324 -9.91 -18.40 5.60
CA GLU A 324 -9.24 -19.35 6.51
C GLU A 324 -8.92 -18.70 7.86
N ARG A 325 -8.48 -17.44 7.85
CA ARG A 325 -8.13 -16.68 9.07
C ARG A 325 -9.35 -16.29 9.92
N TYR A 326 -10.52 -16.10 9.31
CA TYR A 326 -11.72 -15.58 9.98
C TYR A 326 -12.93 -16.52 9.82
N SER A 327 -12.69 -17.81 9.65
CA SER A 327 -13.68 -18.84 9.30
C SER A 327 -14.91 -18.84 10.20
N ASP A 328 -14.73 -18.84 11.52
CA ASP A 328 -15.80 -18.80 12.54
C ASP A 328 -16.74 -17.58 12.40
N LEU A 329 -16.24 -16.48 11.84
CA LEU A 329 -16.99 -15.24 11.60
C LEU A 329 -17.58 -15.22 10.17
N ALA A 330 -16.82 -15.69 9.18
CA ALA A 330 -17.23 -15.79 7.77
C ALA A 330 -18.37 -16.80 7.56
N ALA A 331 -18.37 -17.92 8.28
CA ALA A 331 -19.44 -18.92 8.32
C ALA A 331 -20.83 -18.36 8.70
N ARG A 332 -20.90 -17.12 9.19
CA ARG A 332 -22.10 -16.45 9.70
C ARG A 332 -22.19 -14.95 9.34
N ALA A 333 -21.36 -14.45 8.42
CA ALA A 333 -21.37 -13.06 8.00
C ALA A 333 -20.87 -12.87 6.55
N THR A 334 -21.71 -12.27 5.71
CA THR A 334 -21.32 -11.79 4.37
C THR A 334 -20.40 -10.57 4.47
N PRO A 335 -19.31 -10.48 3.68
CA PRO A 335 -18.51 -9.26 3.57
C PRO A 335 -19.26 -8.15 2.82
N PHE A 336 -19.09 -6.91 3.27
CA PHE A 336 -19.40 -5.73 2.45
C PHE A 336 -18.16 -5.29 1.67
N VAL A 337 -18.29 -5.05 0.36
CA VAL A 337 -17.14 -4.86 -0.54
C VAL A 337 -17.19 -3.49 -1.22
N ARG A 338 -16.08 -2.75 -1.21
CA ARG A 338 -15.87 -1.53 -2.00
C ARG A 338 -14.59 -1.61 -2.83
N SER A 339 -14.55 -0.92 -3.96
CA SER A 339 -13.37 -0.80 -4.81
C SER A 339 -13.23 0.63 -5.30
N SER A 340 -12.00 1.14 -5.39
CA SER A 340 -11.73 2.28 -6.26
C SER A 340 -11.95 1.89 -7.74
N SER A 341 -12.30 2.84 -8.61
CA SER A 341 -12.87 2.55 -9.94
C SER A 341 -11.90 2.14 -11.05
N GLN A 342 -10.61 1.99 -10.78
CA GLN A 342 -9.68 1.49 -11.80
C GLN A 342 -9.93 0.01 -12.10
N LEU A 343 -9.88 -0.37 -13.38
CA LEU A 343 -10.17 -1.74 -13.84
C LEU A 343 -9.42 -2.81 -13.03
N ARG A 344 -8.11 -2.67 -12.87
CA ARG A 344 -7.26 -3.59 -12.07
C ARG A 344 -7.65 -3.71 -10.60
N VAL A 345 -8.27 -2.69 -10.00
CA VAL A 345 -8.72 -2.69 -8.60
C VAL A 345 -10.07 -3.39 -8.49
N VAL A 346 -11.00 -3.09 -9.39
CA VAL A 346 -12.32 -3.76 -9.48
C VAL A 346 -12.15 -5.24 -9.80
N GLU A 347 -11.26 -5.58 -10.72
CA GLU A 347 -10.86 -6.95 -11.05
C GLU A 347 -10.19 -7.65 -9.86
N SER A 348 -9.37 -6.94 -9.08
CA SER A 348 -8.78 -7.48 -7.85
C SER A 348 -9.83 -7.79 -6.77
N ALA A 349 -10.84 -6.92 -6.62
CA ALA A 349 -11.97 -7.17 -5.74
C ALA A 349 -12.76 -8.41 -6.20
N GLN A 350 -13.03 -8.56 -7.49
CA GLN A 350 -13.71 -9.73 -8.06
C GLN A 350 -12.94 -11.04 -7.75
N ASN A 351 -11.65 -11.11 -8.08
CA ASN A 351 -10.78 -12.26 -7.80
C ASN A 351 -10.75 -12.61 -6.30
N TRP A 352 -10.72 -11.61 -5.42
CA TRP A 352 -10.78 -11.83 -3.97
C TRP A 352 -12.13 -12.40 -3.52
N THR A 353 -13.24 -11.89 -4.05
CA THR A 353 -14.58 -12.43 -3.71
C THR A 353 -14.76 -13.87 -4.20
N GLU A 354 -14.19 -14.22 -5.37
CA GLU A 354 -14.16 -15.60 -5.86
C GLU A 354 -13.35 -16.51 -4.92
N GLY A 355 -12.13 -16.12 -4.55
CA GLY A 355 -11.29 -16.91 -3.64
C GLY A 355 -11.91 -17.11 -2.24
N PHE A 356 -12.52 -16.05 -1.69
CA PHE A 356 -13.25 -16.13 -0.43
C PHE A 356 -14.47 -17.06 -0.53
N HIS A 357 -15.29 -16.92 -1.59
CA HIS A 357 -16.45 -17.77 -1.83
C HIS A 357 -16.08 -19.25 -2.04
N ALA A 358 -15.04 -19.53 -2.83
CA ALA A 358 -14.55 -20.88 -3.07
C ALA A 358 -14.06 -21.55 -1.79
N ALA A 359 -13.35 -20.83 -0.92
CA ALA A 359 -12.89 -21.36 0.36
C ALA A 359 -14.04 -21.59 1.36
N LEU A 360 -14.98 -20.63 1.44
CA LEU A 360 -16.19 -20.73 2.27
C LEU A 360 -17.04 -21.95 1.87
N THR A 361 -17.31 -22.12 0.58
CA THR A 361 -18.11 -23.26 0.08
C THR A 361 -17.37 -24.59 0.18
N ALA A 362 -16.04 -24.63 -0.06
CA ALA A 362 -15.23 -25.83 0.13
C ALA A 362 -15.19 -26.31 1.60
N SER A 363 -15.32 -25.39 2.57
CA SER A 363 -15.44 -25.73 4.00
C SER A 363 -16.80 -26.32 4.40
N GLY A 364 -17.78 -26.35 3.48
CA GLY A 364 -19.12 -26.88 3.71
C GLY A 364 -20.17 -25.85 4.13
N HIS A 365 -19.82 -24.56 4.19
CA HIS A 365 -20.77 -23.48 4.46
C HIS A 365 -21.45 -23.00 3.16
N PRO A 366 -22.79 -22.99 3.08
CA PRO A 366 -23.50 -22.49 1.90
C PRO A 366 -23.45 -20.96 1.85
N ASP A 367 -23.15 -20.41 0.67
CA ASP A 367 -23.12 -18.97 0.45
C ASP A 367 -24.12 -18.54 -0.64
N PRO A 368 -25.37 -18.24 -0.25
CA PRO A 368 -26.39 -17.72 -1.15
C PRO A 368 -26.27 -16.20 -1.39
N SER A 369 -25.23 -15.53 -0.86
CA SER A 369 -25.01 -14.09 -1.07
C SER A 369 -24.08 -13.79 -2.26
N TYR A 370 -23.36 -14.80 -2.77
CA TYR A 370 -22.49 -14.65 -3.94
C TYR A 370 -23.30 -14.61 -5.25
N PRO A 371 -22.95 -13.74 -6.23
CA PRO A 371 -21.85 -12.77 -6.20
C PRO A 371 -22.15 -11.55 -5.31
N TYR A 372 -21.18 -11.17 -4.47
CA TYR A 372 -21.34 -10.01 -3.59
C TYR A 372 -21.36 -8.70 -4.39
N PRO A 373 -22.24 -7.73 -4.08
CA PRO A 373 -22.15 -6.39 -4.64
C PRO A 373 -20.83 -5.70 -4.27
N ILE A 374 -20.17 -5.11 -5.27
CA ILE A 374 -18.97 -4.28 -5.10
C ILE A 374 -19.39 -2.83 -5.30
N SER A 375 -19.30 -2.01 -4.25
CA SER A 375 -19.54 -0.56 -4.36
C SER A 375 -18.31 0.12 -4.98
N VAL A 376 -18.44 0.61 -6.21
CA VAL A 376 -17.31 1.17 -6.98
C VAL A 376 -17.25 2.69 -6.81
N ILE A 377 -16.20 3.19 -6.17
CA ILE A 377 -15.97 4.61 -5.90
C ILE A 377 -15.12 5.23 -7.02
N SER A 378 -15.62 6.33 -7.60
CA SER A 378 -15.04 6.98 -8.77
C SER A 378 -13.65 7.59 -8.52
N GLU A 379 -12.73 7.38 -9.48
CA GLU A 379 -11.42 8.02 -9.61
C GLU A 379 -11.42 9.24 -10.56
N HIS A 380 -12.58 9.66 -11.08
CA HIS A 380 -12.64 10.89 -11.88
C HIS A 380 -12.24 12.11 -11.04
N SER A 381 -11.55 13.06 -11.66
CA SER A 381 -11.07 14.25 -10.93
C SER A 381 -12.22 15.04 -10.31
N GLY A 382 -12.03 15.49 -9.07
CA GLY A 382 -13.08 16.09 -8.24
C GLY A 382 -14.00 15.10 -7.52
N SER A 383 -13.79 13.78 -7.69
CA SER A 383 -14.52 12.74 -6.96
C SER A 383 -13.90 12.52 -5.57
N ASN A 384 -14.65 12.80 -4.51
CA ASN A 384 -14.27 12.39 -3.16
C ASN A 384 -14.24 10.86 -3.07
N ASN A 385 -13.06 10.31 -2.83
CA ASN A 385 -12.78 8.89 -2.78
C ASN A 385 -11.73 8.61 -1.69
N THR A 386 -12.08 7.77 -0.71
CA THR A 386 -11.19 7.38 0.39
C THR A 386 -10.22 6.26 0.02
N LEU A 387 -10.32 5.74 -1.20
CA LEU A 387 -9.52 4.65 -1.76
C LEU A 387 -8.64 5.10 -2.95
N SER A 388 -8.63 6.40 -3.30
CA SER A 388 -7.77 6.99 -4.33
C SER A 388 -7.61 8.51 -4.15
N HIS A 389 -6.37 8.97 -3.98
CA HIS A 389 -5.99 10.38 -3.91
C HIS A 389 -6.24 11.12 -5.24
N ASN A 390 -6.76 12.34 -5.15
CA ASN A 390 -7.00 13.22 -6.32
C ASN A 390 -7.40 14.66 -5.92
N VAL A 391 -8.12 14.81 -4.80
CA VAL A 391 -8.85 16.06 -4.49
C VAL A 391 -8.07 17.05 -3.61
N CYS A 392 -6.85 16.71 -3.17
CA CYS A 392 -6.01 17.61 -2.38
C CYS A 392 -5.09 18.44 -3.30
N THR A 393 -5.55 19.57 -3.82
CA THR A 393 -4.88 20.33 -4.89
C THR A 393 -3.39 20.57 -4.65
N ASN A 394 -3.01 21.06 -3.46
CA ASN A 394 -1.61 21.35 -3.15
C ASN A 394 -0.71 20.09 -3.10
N PHE A 395 -1.28 18.90 -2.92
CA PHE A 395 -0.55 17.62 -2.93
C PHE A 395 -0.36 17.06 -4.34
N GLU A 396 -1.37 17.15 -5.21
CA GLU A 396 -1.33 16.61 -6.57
C GLU A 396 -0.64 17.53 -7.60
N SER A 397 -0.74 18.86 -7.43
CA SER A 397 -0.33 19.83 -8.45
C SER A 397 1.19 19.84 -8.66
N SER A 398 1.62 19.60 -9.90
CA SER A 398 3.03 19.42 -10.27
C SER A 398 3.90 20.69 -10.20
N ASP A 399 3.32 21.85 -9.92
CA ASP A 399 4.04 23.10 -9.64
C ASP A 399 4.28 23.34 -8.13
N GLN A 400 3.73 22.49 -7.27
CA GLN A 400 3.86 22.61 -5.81
C GLN A 400 5.07 21.85 -5.27
N TYR A 401 5.57 22.32 -4.13
CA TYR A 401 6.64 21.65 -3.40
C TYR A 401 6.31 20.17 -3.10
N TYR A 402 5.06 19.89 -2.70
CA TYR A 402 4.63 18.58 -2.19
C TYR A 402 4.73 17.44 -3.20
N SER A 403 4.45 17.66 -4.48
CA SER A 403 4.56 16.63 -5.52
C SER A 403 6.03 16.27 -5.82
N SER A 404 6.94 17.25 -5.66
CA SER A 404 8.35 17.10 -6.01
C SER A 404 9.21 16.36 -4.97
N ILE A 405 8.72 16.17 -3.74
CA ILE A 405 9.57 15.68 -2.63
C ILE A 405 10.07 14.24 -2.88
N ALA A 406 9.22 13.38 -3.43
CA ALA A 406 9.57 12.00 -3.78
C ALA A 406 10.68 11.94 -4.84
N ASP A 407 10.50 12.66 -5.95
CA ASP A 407 11.44 12.69 -7.07
C ASP A 407 12.82 13.24 -6.64
N ASN A 408 12.84 14.33 -5.87
CA ASN A 408 14.09 14.89 -5.31
C ASN A 408 14.83 13.89 -4.39
N ALA A 409 14.09 13.15 -3.55
CA ALA A 409 14.68 12.14 -2.68
C ALA A 409 15.21 10.93 -3.48
N GLN A 410 14.46 10.50 -4.50
CA GLN A 410 14.85 9.43 -5.41
C GLN A 410 16.06 9.79 -6.29
N GLU A 411 16.13 11.01 -6.84
CA GLU A 411 17.28 11.49 -7.60
C GLU A 411 18.54 11.54 -6.73
N THR A 412 18.44 12.12 -5.53
CA THR A 412 19.55 12.20 -4.56
C THR A 412 20.07 10.80 -4.22
N PHE A 413 19.17 9.84 -3.99
CA PHE A 413 19.58 8.48 -3.66
C PHE A 413 20.11 7.70 -4.87
N ALA A 414 19.50 7.83 -6.05
CA ALA A 414 19.97 7.19 -7.28
C ALA A 414 21.40 7.57 -7.62
N ALA A 415 21.80 8.83 -7.39
CA ALA A 415 23.17 9.30 -7.57
C ALA A 415 24.21 8.53 -6.72
N THR A 416 23.81 7.83 -5.65
CA THR A 416 24.73 7.06 -4.79
C THR A 416 25.07 5.67 -5.34
N PHE A 417 24.16 5.01 -6.07
CA PHE A 417 24.32 3.61 -6.48
C PHE A 417 24.30 3.39 -8.01
N VAL A 418 23.46 4.14 -8.74
CA VAL A 418 23.31 3.99 -10.20
C VAL A 418 24.61 4.22 -11.00
N PRO A 419 25.52 5.15 -10.65
CA PRO A 419 26.76 5.35 -11.41
C PRO A 419 27.68 4.12 -11.46
N ALA A 420 27.70 3.31 -10.41
CA ALA A 420 28.49 2.07 -10.37
C ALA A 420 27.87 0.99 -11.28
N ILE A 421 26.54 0.87 -11.27
CA ILE A 421 25.78 -0.02 -12.16
C ILE A 421 26.01 0.38 -13.62
N ARG A 422 25.80 1.66 -13.96
CA ARG A 422 26.02 2.20 -15.31
C ARG A 422 27.40 1.83 -15.84
N LYS A 423 28.45 2.10 -15.05
CA LYS A 423 29.84 1.81 -15.44
C LYS A 423 30.09 0.31 -15.71
N ARG A 424 29.39 -0.60 -15.02
CA ARG A 424 29.40 -2.03 -15.36
C ARG A 424 28.67 -2.28 -16.68
N LEU A 425 27.42 -1.85 -16.80
CA LEU A 425 26.59 -2.17 -17.97
C LEU A 425 27.18 -1.61 -19.27
N GLU A 426 27.74 -0.40 -19.26
CA GLU A 426 28.38 0.21 -20.44
C GLU A 426 29.71 -0.48 -20.83
N ALA A 427 30.39 -1.12 -19.87
CA ALA A 427 31.58 -1.93 -20.14
C ALA A 427 31.23 -3.35 -20.64
N ASP A 428 30.17 -3.95 -20.08
CA ASP A 428 29.65 -5.27 -20.48
C ASP A 428 28.88 -5.23 -21.81
N LEU A 429 28.33 -4.07 -22.20
CA LEU A 429 27.52 -3.84 -23.40
C LEU A 429 28.10 -2.69 -24.26
N PRO A 430 29.22 -2.91 -24.97
CA PRO A 430 29.88 -1.86 -25.75
C PRO A 430 28.96 -1.23 -26.80
N GLY A 431 28.92 0.11 -26.81
CA GLY A 431 28.05 0.91 -27.67
C GLY A 431 26.80 1.45 -26.96
N SER A 432 26.40 0.86 -25.82
CA SER A 432 25.36 1.44 -24.98
C SER A 432 25.78 2.79 -24.37
N GLN A 433 24.80 3.66 -24.12
CA GLN A 433 24.91 4.94 -23.44
C GLN A 433 23.67 5.05 -22.56
N LEU A 434 23.80 4.88 -21.24
CA LEU A 434 22.67 4.61 -20.35
C LEU A 434 22.44 5.77 -19.39
N SER A 435 21.26 6.40 -19.44
CA SER A 435 20.90 7.44 -18.46
C SER A 435 20.65 6.86 -17.06
N THR A 436 20.34 7.70 -16.07
CA THR A 436 19.88 7.21 -14.76
C THR A 436 18.54 6.47 -14.89
N SER A 437 17.66 6.99 -15.75
CA SER A 437 16.34 6.41 -16.05
C SER A 437 16.44 5.05 -16.74
N ASP A 438 17.42 4.85 -17.63
CA ASP A 438 17.60 3.56 -18.31
C ASP A 438 18.07 2.46 -17.35
N ILE A 439 18.93 2.79 -16.38
CA ILE A 439 19.34 1.83 -15.35
C ILE A 439 18.16 1.43 -14.47
N ILE A 440 17.38 2.41 -13.97
CA ILE A 440 16.17 2.12 -13.18
C ILE A 440 15.15 1.34 -14.03
N THR A 441 14.97 1.66 -15.31
CA THR A 441 14.13 0.91 -16.25
C THR A 441 14.58 -0.55 -16.41
N LEU A 442 15.88 -0.81 -16.54
CA LEU A 442 16.41 -2.18 -16.60
C LEU A 442 16.22 -2.94 -15.27
N MET A 443 16.15 -2.23 -14.13
CA MET A 443 15.76 -2.82 -12.85
C MET A 443 14.24 -3.08 -12.77
N ASP A 444 13.40 -2.11 -13.17
CA ASP A 444 11.93 -2.25 -13.25
C ASP A 444 11.52 -3.48 -14.10
N LEU A 445 12.27 -3.78 -15.17
CA LEU A 445 11.99 -4.92 -16.04
C LEU A 445 12.16 -6.29 -15.36
N CYS A 446 12.86 -6.40 -14.23
CA CYS A 446 12.95 -7.63 -13.43
C CYS A 446 11.60 -8.05 -12.80
N PRO A 447 10.96 -7.26 -11.91
CA PRO A 447 9.64 -7.59 -11.38
C PRO A 447 8.58 -7.69 -12.47
N PHE A 448 8.51 -6.75 -13.42
CA PHE A 448 7.44 -6.74 -14.43
C PHE A 448 7.47 -7.97 -15.36
N ASN A 449 8.63 -8.40 -15.85
CA ASN A 449 8.71 -9.65 -16.62
C ASN A 449 8.53 -10.89 -15.74
N THR A 450 8.86 -10.83 -14.44
CA THR A 450 8.60 -11.95 -13.51
C THR A 450 7.11 -12.17 -13.33
N VAL A 451 6.34 -11.13 -13.02
CA VAL A 451 4.89 -11.25 -12.75
C VAL A 451 4.04 -11.40 -14.02
N ALA A 452 4.60 -11.16 -15.20
CA ALA A 452 3.96 -11.51 -16.48
C ALA A 452 3.98 -13.03 -16.76
N SER A 453 4.89 -13.79 -16.12
CA SER A 453 4.82 -15.25 -16.11
C SER A 453 3.64 -15.71 -15.23
N PRO A 454 2.73 -16.59 -15.71
CA PRO A 454 1.62 -17.10 -14.90
C PRO A 454 2.03 -17.79 -13.59
N THR A 455 3.26 -18.30 -13.52
CA THR A 455 3.85 -18.93 -12.32
C THR A 455 4.83 -18.03 -11.57
N GLY A 456 4.93 -16.75 -11.94
CA GLY A 456 5.89 -15.82 -11.35
C GLY A 456 7.35 -16.23 -11.56
N THR A 457 7.72 -16.73 -12.74
CA THR A 457 9.08 -17.20 -13.03
C THR A 457 10.07 -16.02 -13.03
N ILE A 458 11.10 -16.06 -12.18
CA ILE A 458 12.11 -14.98 -12.05
C ILE A 458 12.71 -14.62 -13.42
N SER A 459 12.64 -13.33 -13.77
CA SER A 459 13.11 -12.82 -15.05
C SER A 459 14.64 -12.84 -15.19
N PRO A 460 15.19 -13.10 -16.40
CA PRO A 460 16.62 -12.93 -16.68
C PRO A 460 17.18 -11.52 -16.40
N PHE A 461 16.34 -10.47 -16.47
CA PHE A 461 16.72 -9.11 -16.05
C PHE A 461 17.22 -9.05 -14.60
N CYS A 462 16.68 -9.91 -13.72
CA CYS A 462 17.03 -9.95 -12.32
C CYS A 462 18.51 -10.30 -12.07
N ALA A 463 19.12 -11.08 -12.97
CA ALA A 463 20.51 -11.51 -12.89
C ALA A 463 21.52 -10.48 -13.44
N LEU A 464 21.06 -9.34 -13.97
CA LEU A 464 21.93 -8.25 -14.43
C LEU A 464 22.46 -7.39 -13.25
N PHE A 465 21.82 -7.51 -12.09
CA PHE A 465 22.10 -6.77 -10.87
C PHE A 465 22.44 -7.72 -9.72
N SER A 466 23.19 -7.22 -8.74
CA SER A 466 23.57 -7.96 -7.54
C SER A 466 22.56 -7.76 -6.40
N GLU A 467 22.58 -8.65 -5.40
CA GLU A 467 21.77 -8.56 -4.19
C GLU A 467 21.88 -7.18 -3.50
N ALA A 468 23.09 -6.64 -3.35
CA ALA A 468 23.31 -5.30 -2.80
C ALA A 468 22.70 -4.16 -3.65
N GLU A 469 22.58 -4.35 -4.97
CA GLU A 469 21.91 -3.40 -5.86
C GLU A 469 20.38 -3.53 -5.77
N TRP A 470 19.86 -4.73 -5.54
CA TRP A 470 18.44 -4.95 -5.22
C TRP A 470 18.05 -4.34 -3.87
N HIS A 471 18.88 -4.47 -2.84
CA HIS A 471 18.72 -3.74 -1.58
C HIS A 471 18.66 -2.21 -1.79
N ALA A 472 19.54 -1.66 -2.63
CA ALA A 472 19.50 -0.23 -2.99
C ALA A 472 18.21 0.14 -3.75
N TYR A 473 17.79 -0.65 -4.75
CA TYR A 473 16.55 -0.42 -5.50
C TYR A 473 15.29 -0.51 -4.61
N ASN A 474 15.22 -1.49 -3.70
CA ASN A 474 14.15 -1.59 -2.71
C ASN A 474 14.05 -0.33 -1.84
N TYR A 475 15.20 0.26 -1.50
CA TYR A 475 15.26 1.48 -0.72
C TYR A 475 14.92 2.73 -1.55
N TYR A 476 15.35 2.80 -2.82
CA TYR A 476 14.92 3.81 -3.79
C TYR A 476 13.39 3.86 -3.95
N GLU A 477 12.73 2.70 -4.05
CA GLU A 477 11.27 2.62 -4.08
C GLU A 477 10.62 2.87 -2.70
N THR A 478 11.31 2.52 -1.61
CA THR A 478 10.87 2.91 -0.25
C THR A 478 10.91 4.42 -0.04
N LEU A 479 11.87 5.13 -0.65
CA LEU A 479 11.92 6.59 -0.66
C LEU A 479 10.76 7.19 -1.49
N ASN A 480 10.37 6.59 -2.63
CA ASN A 480 9.17 7.00 -3.38
C ASN A 480 7.93 7.03 -2.46
N LYS A 481 7.70 5.92 -1.74
CA LYS A 481 6.52 5.80 -0.88
C LYS A 481 6.62 6.66 0.37
N TYR A 482 7.79 6.75 1.01
CA TYR A 482 7.97 7.56 2.21
C TYR A 482 7.83 9.07 1.95
N TYR A 483 8.43 9.59 0.87
CA TYR A 483 8.45 11.01 0.53
C TYR A 483 7.33 11.46 -0.42
N GLY A 484 6.65 10.53 -1.10
CA GLY A 484 5.40 10.81 -1.82
C GLY A 484 4.17 10.77 -0.92
N TYR A 485 3.98 9.65 -0.20
CA TYR A 485 2.69 9.33 0.43
C TYR A 485 2.79 9.10 1.95
N GLY A 486 3.99 8.79 2.45
CA GLY A 486 4.28 8.62 3.86
C GLY A 486 4.64 9.89 4.61
N ALA A 487 5.14 9.74 5.83
CA ALA A 487 5.51 10.86 6.72
C ALA A 487 6.70 11.71 6.25
N GLY A 488 7.39 11.33 5.16
CA GLY A 488 8.34 12.19 4.46
C GLY A 488 7.65 13.29 3.65
N ASN A 489 6.40 13.07 3.23
CA ASN A 489 5.56 14.12 2.65
C ASN A 489 4.75 14.81 3.76
N PRO A 490 4.82 16.15 3.90
CA PRO A 490 4.06 16.84 4.94
C PRO A 490 2.53 16.75 4.78
N LEU A 491 2.02 16.40 3.59
CA LEU A 491 0.60 16.13 3.31
C LEU A 491 0.30 14.66 2.93
N GLY A 492 1.28 13.75 2.96
CA GLY A 492 1.06 12.33 2.65
C GLY A 492 0.07 11.64 3.59
N PRO A 493 0.31 11.63 4.92
CA PRO A 493 -0.61 11.03 5.88
C PRO A 493 -1.99 11.69 5.90
N THR A 494 -2.11 12.93 5.43
CA THR A 494 -3.39 13.66 5.31
C THR A 494 -4.32 13.00 4.29
N GLN A 495 -3.81 12.33 3.25
CA GLN A 495 -4.67 11.67 2.25
C GLN A 495 -5.41 10.45 2.84
N GLY A 496 -4.82 9.77 3.82
CA GLY A 496 -5.39 8.59 4.50
C GLY A 496 -6.43 8.90 5.59
N VAL A 497 -6.77 10.18 5.79
CA VAL A 497 -7.64 10.62 6.90
C VAL A 497 -9.08 10.15 6.72
N GLY A 498 -9.67 10.35 5.54
CA GLY A 498 -11.07 9.96 5.28
C GLY A 498 -11.34 8.48 5.56
N TRP A 499 -10.52 7.58 5.02
CA TRP A 499 -10.61 6.14 5.29
C TRP A 499 -10.38 5.78 6.77
N THR A 500 -9.53 6.54 7.47
CA THR A 500 -9.31 6.34 8.91
C THR A 500 -10.57 6.73 9.71
N ASN A 501 -11.29 7.77 9.31
CA ASN A 501 -12.55 8.16 9.93
C ASN A 501 -13.72 7.21 9.55
N GLU A 502 -13.74 6.66 8.34
CA GLU A 502 -14.61 5.53 7.96
C GLU A 502 -14.37 4.28 8.83
N LEU A 503 -13.10 3.90 9.05
CA LEU A 503 -12.75 2.78 9.93
C LEU A 503 -13.24 3.02 11.36
N ILE A 504 -13.10 4.24 11.89
CA ILE A 504 -13.62 4.61 13.22
C ILE A 504 -15.14 4.43 13.27
N ALA A 505 -15.88 4.89 12.25
CA ALA A 505 -17.32 4.71 12.13
C ALA A 505 -17.71 3.22 12.16
N ARG A 506 -17.08 2.40 11.30
CA ARG A 506 -17.33 0.95 11.22
C ARG A 506 -17.00 0.20 12.51
N LEU A 507 -15.91 0.54 13.20
CA LEU A 507 -15.50 -0.08 14.47
C LEU A 507 -16.41 0.28 15.66
N THR A 508 -16.99 1.49 15.66
CA THR A 508 -17.80 2.04 16.77
C THR A 508 -19.31 1.98 16.53
N GLY A 509 -19.75 1.69 15.29
CA GLY A 509 -21.16 1.72 14.90
C GLY A 509 -21.78 3.12 14.93
N GLN A 510 -20.96 4.17 14.79
CA GLN A 510 -21.39 5.56 14.69
C GLN A 510 -21.31 6.05 13.23
N PRO A 511 -22.06 7.09 12.83
CA PRO A 511 -21.90 7.73 11.53
C PRO A 511 -20.46 8.23 11.28
N VAL A 512 -20.08 8.35 10.00
CA VAL A 512 -18.81 8.97 9.60
C VAL A 512 -18.82 10.45 9.99
N ASN A 513 -17.73 10.90 10.61
CA ASN A 513 -17.49 12.30 10.96
C ASN A 513 -16.15 12.71 10.34
N ASP A 514 -16.22 13.25 9.13
CA ASP A 514 -15.08 13.64 8.32
C ASP A 514 -15.47 14.75 7.33
N ASP A 515 -14.51 15.62 7.02
CA ASP A 515 -14.64 16.71 6.04
C ASP A 515 -13.45 16.71 5.06
N THR A 516 -12.86 15.52 4.80
CA THR A 516 -11.66 15.33 3.99
C THR A 516 -11.97 14.67 2.64
N SER A 517 -11.52 13.43 2.42
CA SER A 517 -11.72 12.65 1.19
C SER A 517 -13.01 11.79 1.19
N THR A 518 -13.79 11.79 2.29
CA THR A 518 -15.08 11.08 2.38
C THR A 518 -16.15 11.64 1.46
N ASN A 519 -17.08 10.78 1.05
CA ASN A 519 -18.21 11.17 0.22
C ASN A 519 -19.48 11.09 1.04
N ARG A 520 -19.90 12.23 1.62
CA ARG A 520 -21.03 12.31 2.56
C ARG A 520 -22.34 11.70 2.02
N SER A 521 -22.52 11.62 0.70
CA SER A 521 -23.70 10.96 0.08
C SER A 521 -23.62 9.43 0.10
N LEU A 522 -22.43 8.86 0.00
CA LEU A 522 -22.21 7.40 0.15
C LEU A 522 -22.18 7.03 1.64
N ASP A 523 -21.44 7.81 2.44
CA ASP A 523 -21.14 7.50 3.84
C ASP A 523 -22.32 7.75 4.80
N SER A 524 -23.46 8.24 4.28
CA SER A 524 -24.73 8.36 5.01
C SER A 524 -25.84 7.40 4.52
N ASP A 525 -25.62 6.66 3.42
CA ASP A 525 -26.55 5.64 2.93
C ASP A 525 -26.10 4.24 3.38
N LEU A 526 -26.97 3.52 4.09
CA LEU A 526 -26.67 2.18 4.61
C LEU A 526 -26.49 1.11 3.52
N GLU A 527 -26.91 1.34 2.28
CA GLU A 527 -26.61 0.43 1.16
C GLU A 527 -25.17 0.58 0.65
N THR A 528 -24.57 1.78 0.77
CA THR A 528 -23.19 2.05 0.29
C THR A 528 -22.15 2.24 1.40
N PHE A 529 -22.60 2.45 2.64
CA PHE A 529 -21.79 2.42 3.86
C PHE A 529 -22.55 1.76 5.05
N PRO A 530 -22.83 0.44 4.99
CA PRO A 530 -23.56 -0.25 6.06
C PRO A 530 -22.76 -0.34 7.36
N LEU A 531 -23.22 0.34 8.41
CA LEU A 531 -22.69 0.17 9.77
C LEU A 531 -23.11 -1.19 10.37
N GLY A 532 -22.29 -1.73 11.28
CA GLY A 532 -22.62 -2.90 12.09
C GLY A 532 -22.41 -4.28 11.44
N ARG A 533 -22.05 -4.34 10.14
CA ARG A 533 -21.53 -5.56 9.48
C ARG A 533 -20.28 -6.07 10.21
N LYS A 534 -19.90 -7.33 9.97
CA LYS A 534 -18.78 -7.99 10.66
C LYS A 534 -17.53 -8.15 9.81
N LEU A 535 -17.69 -8.22 8.49
CA LEU A 535 -16.61 -8.31 7.52
C LEU A 535 -16.73 -7.14 6.52
N TYR A 536 -15.63 -6.46 6.26
CA TYR A 536 -15.53 -5.39 5.27
C TYR A 536 -14.28 -5.61 4.41
N ALA A 537 -14.37 -5.35 3.11
CA ALA A 537 -13.25 -5.42 2.19
C ALA A 537 -13.21 -4.18 1.28
N ASP A 538 -12.16 -3.37 1.41
CA ASP A 538 -11.90 -2.22 0.54
C ASP A 538 -10.68 -2.50 -0.37
N PHE A 539 -10.77 -2.15 -1.66
CA PHE A 539 -9.69 -2.34 -2.64
C PHE A 539 -9.17 -1.00 -3.19
N SER A 540 -7.85 -0.83 -3.20
CA SER A 540 -7.16 0.46 -3.40
C SER A 540 -5.73 0.28 -3.99
N HIS A 541 -4.90 1.33 -3.96
CA HIS A 541 -3.54 1.39 -4.53
C HIS A 541 -2.44 1.49 -3.46
N ASP A 542 -1.18 1.32 -3.86
CA ASP A 542 0.00 1.44 -2.99
C ASP A 542 0.19 2.84 -2.38
N ASN A 543 -0.21 3.87 -3.11
CA ASN A 543 -0.12 5.26 -2.67
C ASN A 543 -1.05 5.50 -1.47
N ASP A 544 -2.33 5.21 -1.64
CA ASP A 544 -3.39 5.42 -0.65
C ASP A 544 -3.20 4.55 0.58
N ILE A 545 -2.83 3.27 0.39
CA ILE A 545 -2.51 2.37 1.48
C ILE A 545 -1.30 2.90 2.28
N THR A 546 -0.27 3.47 1.62
CA THR A 546 0.83 4.12 2.33
C THR A 546 0.31 5.28 3.18
N SER A 547 -0.47 6.20 2.60
CA SER A 547 -1.06 7.34 3.30
C SER A 547 -1.90 6.90 4.51
N ILE A 548 -2.72 5.86 4.35
CA ILE A 548 -3.58 5.27 5.40
C ILE A 548 -2.74 4.64 6.52
N LEU A 549 -1.68 3.90 6.19
CA LEU A 549 -0.79 3.29 7.19
C LEU A 549 -0.13 4.35 8.10
N PHE A 550 0.20 5.54 7.56
CA PHE A 550 0.69 6.66 8.36
C PHE A 550 -0.44 7.45 9.05
N ALA A 551 -1.63 7.62 8.45
CA ALA A 551 -2.79 8.25 9.09
C ALA A 551 -3.26 7.49 10.35
N LEU A 552 -3.15 6.16 10.32
CA LEU A 552 -3.37 5.26 11.46
C LEU A 552 -2.25 5.31 12.52
N GLY A 553 -1.14 6.01 12.26
CA GLY A 553 0.01 6.15 13.15
C GLY A 553 0.89 4.91 13.27
N LEU A 554 0.69 3.88 12.43
CA LEU A 554 1.33 2.56 12.54
C LEU A 554 2.86 2.60 12.41
N PHE A 555 3.36 3.62 11.71
CA PHE A 555 4.77 3.82 11.41
C PHE A 555 5.35 5.09 12.06
N ASN A 556 4.71 5.64 13.09
CA ASN A 556 5.18 6.84 13.82
C ASN A 556 6.54 6.67 14.53
N ASN A 557 7.02 5.43 14.69
CA ASN A 557 8.36 5.13 15.22
C ASN A 557 9.43 5.02 14.11
N THR A 558 9.07 5.25 12.85
CA THR A 558 10.01 5.26 11.72
C THR A 558 10.84 6.55 11.78
N PRO A 559 12.19 6.47 11.82
CA PRO A 559 13.02 7.67 11.71
C PRO A 559 12.87 8.28 10.30
N ALA A 560 13.18 9.58 10.17
CA ALA A 560 13.27 10.19 8.84
C ALA A 560 14.31 9.45 7.98
N LEU A 561 13.87 8.91 6.84
CA LEU A 561 14.69 8.06 6.00
C LEU A 561 15.78 8.88 5.28
N SER A 562 17.03 8.40 5.32
CA SER A 562 18.14 9.06 4.63
C SER A 562 17.97 8.97 3.11
N ASN A 563 18.08 10.10 2.41
CA ASN A 563 18.13 10.15 0.94
C ASN A 563 19.53 9.84 0.37
N THR A 564 20.50 9.43 1.19
CA THR A 564 21.89 9.14 0.77
C THR A 564 22.44 7.79 1.29
N SER A 565 21.70 7.06 2.12
CA SER A 565 22.14 5.78 2.68
C SER A 565 20.98 4.84 2.96
N VAL A 566 21.11 3.58 2.55
CA VAL A 566 20.09 2.53 2.78
C VAL A 566 19.77 2.40 4.27
N THR A 567 18.47 2.44 4.60
CA THR A 567 17.95 2.16 5.94
C THR A 567 16.97 0.99 5.82
N GLU A 568 17.45 -0.22 6.11
CA GLU A 568 16.65 -1.44 5.99
C GLU A 568 15.42 -1.42 6.89
N ALA A 569 14.36 -2.15 6.48
CA ALA A 569 13.07 -2.13 7.16
C ALA A 569 13.15 -2.33 8.69
N PRO A 570 13.94 -3.27 9.26
CA PRO A 570 14.07 -3.39 10.72
C PRO A 570 14.60 -2.13 11.42
N SER A 571 15.50 -1.38 10.78
CA SER A 571 16.02 -0.10 11.28
C SER A 571 15.03 1.06 11.06
N ALA A 572 14.20 0.97 10.02
CA ALA A 572 13.10 1.88 9.72
C ALA A 572 11.80 1.56 10.50
N GLY A 573 11.88 1.02 11.73
CA GLY A 573 10.70 0.65 12.54
C GLY A 573 9.84 -0.52 11.99
N GLY A 574 10.31 -1.14 10.91
CA GLY A 574 9.60 -2.11 10.08
C GLY A 574 8.88 -1.51 8.87
N TYR A 575 9.13 -0.24 8.52
CA TYR A 575 8.64 0.37 7.29
C TYR A 575 9.55 0.03 6.09
N GLY A 576 8.95 -0.30 4.96
CA GLY A 576 9.61 -0.50 3.68
C GLY A 576 8.57 -0.81 2.61
N ALA A 577 8.78 -0.38 1.36
CA ALA A 577 7.75 -0.49 0.32
C ALA A 577 7.35 -1.95 0.04
N SER A 578 8.30 -2.88 0.03
CA SER A 578 8.02 -4.32 -0.16
C SER A 578 7.37 -5.00 1.06
N GLN A 579 7.59 -4.50 2.27
CA GLN A 579 6.96 -5.01 3.49
C GLN A 579 5.56 -4.42 3.75
N THR A 580 5.25 -3.26 3.18
CA THR A 580 4.00 -2.52 3.45
C THR A 580 3.02 -2.53 2.29
N VAL A 581 3.48 -2.23 1.08
CA VAL A 581 2.64 -2.09 -0.13
C VAL A 581 3.12 -2.90 -1.36
N PRO A 582 3.52 -4.19 -1.22
CA PRO A 582 3.77 -5.08 -2.36
C PRO A 582 2.52 -5.27 -3.24
N PHE A 583 2.63 -5.91 -4.40
CA PHE A 583 1.46 -6.34 -5.16
C PHE A 583 0.61 -7.32 -4.35
N ALA A 584 -0.72 -7.14 -4.35
CA ALA A 584 -1.64 -7.86 -3.46
C ALA A 584 -1.35 -7.68 -1.94
N ALA A 585 -0.77 -6.54 -1.53
CA ALA A 585 -0.66 -6.16 -0.12
C ALA A 585 -2.01 -6.20 0.60
N ARG A 586 -2.02 -6.52 1.89
CA ARG A 586 -3.21 -6.46 2.74
C ARG A 586 -2.92 -5.96 4.15
N LEU A 587 -3.73 -5.01 4.58
CA LEU A 587 -3.91 -4.55 5.95
C LEU A 587 -5.17 -5.23 6.51
N TYR A 588 -5.06 -5.90 7.66
CA TYR A 588 -6.19 -6.36 8.45
C TYR A 588 -6.33 -5.50 9.72
N VAL A 589 -7.55 -5.00 9.96
CA VAL A 589 -7.94 -4.39 11.24
C VAL A 589 -8.95 -5.31 11.91
N GLU A 590 -8.57 -5.84 13.07
CA GLU A 590 -9.36 -6.82 13.84
C GLU A 590 -9.97 -6.13 15.06
N LYS A 591 -11.24 -6.38 15.35
CA LYS A 591 -11.80 -6.20 16.70
C LYS A 591 -12.09 -7.56 17.31
N MET A 592 -11.70 -7.75 18.56
CA MET A 592 -11.85 -9.01 19.28
C MET A 592 -12.33 -8.81 20.70
N THR A 593 -13.12 -9.74 21.22
CA THR A 593 -13.51 -9.81 22.63
C THR A 593 -12.78 -10.96 23.30
N CYS A 594 -12.01 -10.66 24.34
CA CYS A 594 -11.22 -11.66 25.06
C CYS A 594 -11.83 -11.98 26.43
N SER A 595 -11.95 -13.27 26.73
CA SER A 595 -12.32 -13.76 28.05
C SER A 595 -11.17 -13.53 29.05
N SER A 596 -11.49 -12.96 30.21
CA SER A 596 -10.47 -12.66 31.21
C SER A 596 -10.15 -13.91 32.04
N HIS A 597 -8.95 -14.46 31.85
CA HIS A 597 -8.26 -15.26 32.86
C HIS A 597 -7.09 -14.43 33.37
N GLY A 598 -6.89 -14.43 34.70
CA GLY A 598 -6.11 -13.40 35.41
C GLY A 598 -4.61 -13.44 35.09
N GLY A 599 -4.20 -12.69 34.07
CA GLY A 599 -2.83 -12.69 33.55
C GLY A 599 -2.34 -11.34 33.01
N ASP A 600 -2.96 -10.22 33.40
CA ASP A 600 -2.28 -8.93 33.35
C ASP A 600 -1.35 -8.83 34.57
N GLY A 601 -0.06 -8.63 34.31
CA GLY A 601 0.98 -8.48 35.32
C GLY A 601 1.03 -7.09 35.96
N SER A 602 0.08 -6.19 35.66
CA SER A 602 -0.01 -4.90 36.33
C SER A 602 -0.21 -5.09 37.85
N LEU A 603 0.73 -4.57 38.65
CA LEU A 603 0.74 -4.66 40.11
C LEU A 603 -0.30 -3.71 40.76
N GLY A 604 -1.55 -3.80 40.31
CA GLY A 604 -2.71 -3.17 40.91
C GLY A 604 -3.02 -3.77 42.28
N ARG A 605 -2.28 -3.32 43.30
CA ARG A 605 -2.41 -3.66 44.73
C ARG A 605 -3.87 -3.93 45.11
N LEU A 606 -4.22 -5.19 45.38
CA LEU A 606 -5.59 -5.59 45.74
C LEU A 606 -6.04 -4.89 47.03
N THR A 607 -6.79 -3.80 46.89
CA THR A 607 -7.52 -3.17 47.98
C THR A 607 -8.83 -3.91 48.20
N TYR A 608 -9.09 -4.30 49.45
CA TYR A 608 -10.14 -5.25 49.86
C TYR A 608 -11.59 -4.81 49.55
N TRP A 609 -11.78 -3.57 49.09
CA TRP A 609 -13.07 -2.93 48.84
C TRP A 609 -13.74 -3.32 47.51
N ASN A 610 -12.99 -3.80 46.51
CA ASN A 610 -13.54 -4.07 45.16
C ASN A 610 -14.35 -5.38 45.03
N ARG A 611 -14.83 -5.97 46.14
CA ARG A 611 -15.49 -7.30 46.17
C ARG A 611 -16.82 -7.37 45.38
N TRP A 612 -17.48 -6.24 45.12
CA TRP A 612 -18.86 -6.22 44.57
C TRP A 612 -19.00 -5.75 43.11
N ARG A 613 -17.94 -5.32 42.42
CA ARG A 613 -18.04 -4.82 41.04
C ARG A 613 -17.92 -5.95 39.99
N LYS A 614 -18.69 -7.03 40.15
CA LYS A 614 -18.64 -8.26 39.32
C LYS A 614 -19.37 -8.13 37.96
N TYR A 615 -19.19 -7.00 37.29
CA TYR A 615 -19.55 -6.81 35.88
C TYR A 615 -18.26 -6.73 35.05
N TYR A 616 -17.70 -7.90 34.71
CA TYR A 616 -16.65 -8.00 33.71
C TYR A 616 -17.27 -7.85 32.33
N THR A 617 -17.48 -6.61 31.89
CA THR A 617 -17.73 -6.31 30.48
C THR A 617 -16.51 -6.79 29.68
N ALA A 618 -16.72 -7.72 28.75
CA ALA A 618 -15.66 -8.17 27.86
C ALA A 618 -15.06 -6.96 27.13
N GLN A 619 -13.73 -6.79 27.23
CA GLN A 619 -13.08 -5.63 26.62
C GLN A 619 -12.94 -5.88 25.12
N GLU A 620 -13.49 -4.97 24.31
CA GLU A 620 -13.19 -4.94 22.88
C GLU A 620 -11.77 -4.42 22.67
N LEU A 621 -10.91 -5.27 22.11
CA LEU A 621 -9.55 -4.97 21.74
C LEU A 621 -9.44 -4.85 20.23
N VAL A 622 -8.62 -3.91 19.75
CA VAL A 622 -8.26 -3.74 18.35
C VAL A 622 -6.83 -4.21 18.12
N ARG A 623 -6.60 -4.99 17.07
CA ARG A 623 -5.27 -5.37 16.57
C ARG A 623 -5.14 -4.98 15.10
N VAL A 624 -3.93 -4.63 14.68
CA VAL A 624 -3.60 -4.34 13.28
C VAL A 624 -2.50 -5.28 12.79
N VAL A 625 -2.68 -5.81 11.58
CA VAL A 625 -1.75 -6.74 10.92
C VAL A 625 -1.53 -6.27 9.49
N VAL A 626 -0.28 -6.10 9.07
CA VAL A 626 0.10 -5.65 7.72
C VAL A 626 0.95 -6.74 7.07
N ASN A 627 0.44 -7.36 5.99
CA ASN A 627 1.09 -8.48 5.32
C ASN A 627 1.55 -9.59 6.30
N ASP A 628 0.64 -10.00 7.18
CA ASP A 628 0.84 -10.90 8.35
C ASP A 628 1.70 -10.36 9.51
N ARG A 629 2.44 -9.26 9.33
CA ARG A 629 3.16 -8.62 10.45
C ARG A 629 2.18 -7.90 11.38
N VAL A 630 1.98 -8.43 12.59
CA VAL A 630 1.33 -7.67 13.68
C VAL A 630 2.08 -6.37 13.92
N ILE A 631 1.38 -5.23 13.92
CA ILE A 631 1.94 -3.92 14.20
C ILE A 631 1.54 -3.48 15.62
N PRO A 632 2.49 -3.28 16.55
CA PRO A 632 2.17 -2.79 17.89
C PRO A 632 1.58 -1.38 17.85
N LEU A 633 0.35 -1.21 18.33
CA LEU A 633 -0.36 0.07 18.28
C LEU A 633 0.23 1.10 19.26
N VAL A 634 0.53 2.29 18.76
CA VAL A 634 1.11 3.41 19.55
C VAL A 634 0.05 4.38 20.06
N GLY A 635 0.39 5.17 21.09
CA GLY A 635 -0.50 6.20 21.67
C GLY A 635 -1.65 5.67 22.55
N CYS A 636 -2.16 4.45 22.29
CA CYS A 636 -3.32 3.88 22.97
C CYS A 636 -3.01 2.89 24.11
N ARG A 637 -1.73 2.75 24.51
CA ARG A 637 -1.23 1.78 25.51
C ARG A 637 -1.50 0.32 25.12
N ALA A 638 -0.87 -0.14 24.04
CA ALA A 638 -0.98 -1.53 23.59
C ALA A 638 -0.47 -2.54 24.62
N ASP A 639 -1.06 -3.73 24.61
CA ASP A 639 -0.59 -4.90 25.35
C ASP A 639 0.58 -5.61 24.65
N ARG A 640 1.11 -6.66 25.28
CA ARG A 640 2.21 -7.49 24.76
C ARG A 640 1.90 -8.24 23.44
N LEU A 641 0.65 -8.17 22.95
CA LEU A 641 0.20 -8.75 21.68
C LEU A 641 -0.12 -7.65 20.65
N GLY A 642 0.30 -6.40 20.92
CA GLY A 642 0.16 -5.25 20.03
C GLY A 642 -1.22 -4.58 20.08
N ARG A 643 -2.09 -4.98 21.01
CA ARG A 643 -3.53 -4.65 20.98
C ARG A 643 -3.90 -3.52 21.93
N CYS A 644 -4.75 -2.60 21.49
CA CYS A 644 -5.32 -1.55 22.35
C CYS A 644 -6.81 -1.80 22.59
N ARG A 645 -7.39 -1.26 23.67
CA ARG A 645 -8.86 -1.19 23.76
C ARG A 645 -9.43 -0.30 22.65
N LEU A 646 -10.63 -0.60 22.16
CA LEU A 646 -11.31 0.20 21.12
C LEU A 646 -11.36 1.70 21.47
N ASP A 647 -11.78 2.05 22.68
CA ASP A 647 -11.91 3.45 23.12
C ASP A 647 -10.55 4.17 23.17
N ALA A 648 -9.48 3.45 23.52
CA ALA A 648 -8.13 3.97 23.54
C ALA A 648 -7.57 4.15 22.12
N PHE A 649 -7.83 3.20 21.21
CA PHE A 649 -7.43 3.27 19.80
C PHE A 649 -8.13 4.41 19.05
N VAL A 650 -9.46 4.52 19.19
CA VAL A 650 -10.23 5.63 18.61
C VAL A 650 -9.82 6.98 19.21
N LYS A 651 -9.23 7.00 20.43
CA LYS A 651 -8.65 8.21 21.02
C LYS A 651 -7.23 8.52 20.52
N SER A 652 -6.40 7.54 20.18
CA SER A 652 -5.04 7.77 19.63
C SER A 652 -5.06 8.26 18.18
N LEU A 653 -6.11 7.97 17.42
CA LEU A 653 -6.33 8.47 16.05
C LEU A 653 -6.73 9.97 16.01
N SER A 654 -6.16 10.80 16.89
CA SER A 654 -6.53 12.22 17.01
C SER A 654 -6.22 13.05 15.77
N PHE A 655 -5.15 12.70 15.03
CA PHE A 655 -4.78 13.36 13.77
C PHE A 655 -5.87 13.21 12.71
N ALA A 656 -6.32 11.98 12.40
CA ALA A 656 -7.39 11.77 11.45
C ALA A 656 -8.71 12.42 11.92
N ARG A 657 -9.03 12.28 13.20
CA ARG A 657 -10.24 12.86 13.80
C ARG A 657 -10.27 14.40 13.85
N SER A 658 -9.15 15.08 13.56
CA SER A 658 -9.09 16.54 13.40
C SER A 658 -8.93 16.98 11.94
N GLY A 659 -9.16 16.09 10.97
CA GLY A 659 -8.98 16.38 9.55
C GLY A 659 -7.51 16.39 9.09
N GLY A 660 -6.58 15.84 9.87
CA GLY A 660 -5.15 15.84 9.57
C GLY A 660 -4.61 17.25 9.35
N ARG A 661 -4.12 17.52 8.13
CA ARG A 661 -3.75 18.86 7.64
C ARG A 661 -4.56 19.27 6.39
N TRP A 662 -5.79 18.80 6.26
CA TRP A 662 -6.59 18.96 5.03
C TRP A 662 -6.85 20.41 4.63
N SER A 663 -6.84 21.36 5.57
CA SER A 663 -6.90 22.80 5.29
C SER A 663 -5.76 23.30 4.39
N GLU A 664 -4.61 22.62 4.40
CA GLU A 664 -3.43 22.98 3.60
C GLU A 664 -3.48 22.41 2.17
N CYS A 665 -4.51 21.65 1.82
CA CYS A 665 -4.75 21.19 0.44
C CYS A 665 -5.14 22.31 -0.53
N PHE A 666 -5.58 23.47 -0.01
CA PHE A 666 -6.23 24.55 -0.79
C PHE A 666 -5.80 25.97 -0.36
N SER A 667 -4.73 26.07 0.44
CA SER A 667 -4.22 27.31 1.04
C SER A 667 -3.05 27.91 0.27
#